data_AF-A0A3D0N9A9-F1
#
_entry.id   AF-A0A3D0N9A9-F1
#
_cell.length_a   1.000
_cell.length_b   1.000
_cell.length_c   1.000
_cell.angle_alpha   90.00
_cell.angle_beta   90.00
_cell.angle_gamma   90.00
#
_symmetry.space_group_name_H-M   'P 1'
#
loop_
_entity.id
_entity.type
_entity.pdbx_description
1 polymer ?
#
loop_
_entity_poly.entity_id
_entity_poly.type
_entity_poly.pdbx_seq_one_letter_code
_entity_poly.pdbx_strand_id
1 'polypeptide(L)'
;MSCVFVVVLTLALAGSAHPFTVEIVQPTDDPCLLSTETSHAFAAVAFDSELQDITEQVTWSWDFGDASGSDSDNPTEHAFEVPGDYTVTVTAAWSAQQAQDQLAVDAQEPTGALVVARQVGVDTYVTVDTDEVCHARYLIARDAYMVGYEAVWFQHKYEWEPRFDTGVLYYTPELITLDGKPIWGWIHEWHTDECPGQATAGTFNGGTTWKVTGAYEDPWTMAWVLQLIGEPTCSVNNTVVSSSGGVLLYDPENEYLDECLIPWTTSHLEAYDIGFWVPITIYDLAGNLLYTHLEQGAPFGSGSWTWDGTIFAQEPEGPTQATKGFYTYTVGTVGELGYNHGVSCWCPSVGEGCARGDWDKSGFLTAGVDSFYYFSTDVLAGALRGVVKYTLSSPAGSVNLDFYGPNLSPIGQLTGQPTSAGTHWSGVYTLHAVDFDQDGDPIGPIYCVISATEGEADALQNRDRGVAKPALQKGTTALTCGLEILQPDGHPSVENDMVFDAVPAPGGGCTLAAQGTTHGLANDAELEWSLSPIMTQSVLTTVPDPAAGSSVSFTYSGLPASNSQFGPALVTLTHSDPILSGYADTEEIRVYYSGTARNHSGQGSNVTPNWYYYWREGSVVDDLSGYEFDYSPGDGYGSYHPLWGLSVHDAAPSLNEVFYVYHVDDPQHQEIIGSDVTGLDCCAATCAHELEHMANYGRCGGQQDSDGDGVPDVFEDATCVPGNYYLDKYNSDTYDIAGYLDDASYAAYGDDEFLARKAEQRPGQTNPDADWSDASTFGRNYP
;
A
#
# COMPACT_ATOMS: atom_id res chain seq x y z
N MET A 1 34.09 26.75 7.89
CA MET A 1 34.92 25.59 7.46
C MET A 1 34.22 24.35 7.99
N SER A 2 34.09 23.33 7.15
CA SER A 2 33.20 22.19 7.33
C SER A 2 33.51 21.34 8.57
N CYS A 3 32.50 21.06 9.40
CA CYS A 3 32.56 19.95 10.35
C CYS A 3 32.46 18.63 9.57
N VAL A 4 33.51 17.81 9.67
CA VAL A 4 33.60 16.50 9.04
C VAL A 4 32.93 15.48 9.95
N PHE A 5 31.85 14.84 9.49
CA PHE A 5 31.35 13.62 10.11
C PHE A 5 32.32 12.48 9.77
N VAL A 6 33.04 11.98 10.78
CA VAL A 6 33.84 10.75 10.67
C VAL A 6 32.96 9.58 11.08
N VAL A 7 32.51 8.78 10.10
CA VAL A 7 31.90 7.47 10.36
C VAL A 7 33.02 6.48 10.64
N VAL A 8 33.10 5.95 11.86
CA VAL A 8 34.04 4.89 12.24
C VAL A 8 33.41 3.53 11.96
N LEU A 9 33.97 2.80 10.99
CA LEU A 9 33.66 1.40 10.70
C LEU A 9 34.38 0.49 11.70
N THR A 10 33.66 -0.27 12.53
CA THR A 10 34.26 -1.30 13.39
C THR A 10 34.27 -2.67 12.71
N LEU A 11 35.47 -3.27 12.62
CA LEU A 11 35.71 -4.62 12.11
C LEU A 11 35.27 -5.65 13.17
N ALA A 12 34.27 -6.49 12.86
CA ALA A 12 33.88 -7.60 13.72
C ALA A 12 34.82 -8.81 13.53
N LEU A 13 35.48 -9.25 14.60
CA LEU A 13 36.02 -10.61 14.73
C LEU A 13 35.08 -11.41 15.64
N ALA A 14 34.66 -12.58 15.15
CA ALA A 14 33.54 -13.38 15.64
C ALA A 14 33.65 -13.86 17.10
N GLY A 15 32.50 -13.87 17.79
CA GLY A 15 32.29 -14.60 19.04
C GLY A 15 31.23 -13.99 19.96
N SER A 16 29.95 -14.15 19.61
CA SER A 16 28.73 -13.94 20.43
C SER A 16 28.83 -13.00 21.64
N ALA A 17 28.42 -11.75 21.45
CA ALA A 17 27.78 -10.95 22.48
C ALA A 17 26.98 -9.83 21.80
N HIS A 18 25.73 -9.64 22.20
CA HIS A 18 24.89 -8.52 21.74
C HIS A 18 25.61 -7.20 22.08
N PRO A 19 26.01 -6.36 21.10
CA PRO A 19 26.58 -5.06 21.43
C PRO A 19 25.48 -4.17 22.00
N PHE A 20 25.70 -3.59 23.18
CA PHE A 20 24.88 -2.50 23.71
C PHE A 20 25.45 -1.16 23.23
N THR A 21 24.62 -0.13 23.15
CA THR A 21 24.98 1.20 22.65
C THR A 21 25.09 2.19 23.80
N VAL A 22 25.93 3.21 23.62
CA VAL A 22 26.13 4.32 24.55
C VAL A 22 26.03 5.59 23.72
N GLU A 23 25.32 6.59 24.22
CA GLU A 23 25.15 7.88 23.56
C GLU A 23 25.27 9.01 24.59
N ILE A 24 26.10 10.01 24.28
CA ILE A 24 26.15 11.26 25.05
C ILE A 24 24.87 12.04 24.79
N VAL A 25 24.12 12.34 25.85
CA VAL A 25 22.96 13.22 25.77
C VAL A 25 23.47 14.63 25.46
N GLN A 26 22.93 15.25 24.40
CA GLN A 26 23.30 16.61 23.99
C GLN A 26 23.36 17.54 25.22
N PRO A 27 24.53 18.16 25.52
CA PRO A 27 24.67 19.02 26.69
C PRO A 27 23.73 20.23 26.57
N THR A 28 23.30 20.77 27.72
CA THR A 28 22.47 21.99 27.75
C THR A 28 23.21 23.21 27.16
N ASP A 29 24.54 23.21 27.25
CA ASP A 29 25.42 24.21 26.67
C ASP A 29 25.91 23.75 25.29
N ASP A 30 26.05 24.67 24.33
CA ASP A 30 26.55 24.35 22.99
C ASP A 30 28.01 23.83 23.09
N PRO A 31 28.28 22.57 22.70
CA PRO A 31 29.61 21.99 22.83
C PRO A 31 30.68 22.71 22.00
N CYS A 32 30.30 23.50 20.99
CA CYS A 32 31.23 24.33 20.22
C CYS A 32 31.54 25.70 20.86
N LEU A 33 30.97 26.01 22.04
CA LEU A 33 31.10 27.31 22.71
C LEU A 33 31.15 27.17 24.24
N LEU A 34 31.85 26.16 24.78
CA LEU A 34 31.99 26.04 26.23
C LEU A 34 32.94 27.12 26.77
N SER A 35 32.62 27.71 27.91
CA SER A 35 33.48 28.73 28.53
C SER A 35 34.53 28.05 29.40
N THR A 36 35.78 28.47 29.31
CA THR A 36 36.81 28.00 30.24
C THR A 36 36.52 28.50 31.67
N GLU A 37 37.07 27.80 32.67
CA GLU A 37 36.95 28.10 34.10
C GLU A 37 35.51 27.99 34.67
N THR A 38 34.56 27.44 33.91
CA THR A 38 33.18 27.14 34.37
C THR A 38 32.84 25.66 34.27
N SER A 39 32.04 25.17 35.23
CA SER A 39 31.57 23.79 35.27
C SER A 39 30.45 23.57 34.25
N HIS A 40 30.59 22.57 33.38
CA HIS A 40 29.61 22.16 32.38
C HIS A 40 29.15 20.73 32.64
N ALA A 41 27.84 20.47 32.52
CA ALA A 41 27.26 19.16 32.80
C ALA A 41 27.29 18.24 31.57
N PHE A 42 27.70 17.00 31.78
CA PHE A 42 27.72 15.94 30.79
C PHE A 42 26.92 14.73 31.29
N ALA A 43 26.13 14.14 30.40
CA ALA A 43 25.33 12.96 30.69
C ALA A 43 25.34 12.00 29.49
N ALA A 44 25.20 10.72 29.75
CA ALA A 44 25.08 9.69 28.73
C ALA A 44 23.98 8.68 29.08
N VAL A 45 23.40 8.06 28.06
CA VAL A 45 22.44 6.95 28.19
C VAL A 45 23.01 5.69 27.53
N ALA A 46 22.58 4.52 28.02
CA ALA A 46 22.98 3.24 27.46
C ALA A 46 21.75 2.37 27.17
N PHE A 47 21.74 1.73 25.99
CA PHE A 47 20.67 0.84 25.56
C PHE A 47 21.20 -0.54 25.21
N ASP A 48 20.51 -1.60 25.61
CA ASP A 48 20.83 -2.96 25.18
C ASP A 48 20.47 -3.20 23.69
N SER A 49 20.69 -4.41 23.18
CA SER A 49 20.40 -4.73 21.78
C SER A 49 18.92 -4.76 21.41
N GLU A 50 18.02 -4.70 22.39
CA GLU A 50 16.57 -4.60 22.21
C GLU A 50 16.06 -3.17 22.40
N LEU A 51 16.98 -2.18 22.48
CA LEU A 51 16.70 -0.77 22.74
C LEU A 51 16.07 -0.49 24.12
N GLN A 52 16.29 -1.37 25.11
CA GLN A 52 15.87 -1.11 26.49
C GLN A 52 16.91 -0.26 27.21
N ASP A 53 16.46 0.73 27.98
CA ASP A 53 17.31 1.59 28.79
C ASP A 53 17.97 0.79 29.93
N ILE A 54 19.30 0.71 29.87
CA ILE A 54 20.14 0.03 30.87
C ILE A 54 21.07 1.01 31.59
N THR A 55 20.82 2.33 31.51
CA THR A 55 21.67 3.42 32.04
C THR A 55 22.03 3.25 33.52
N GLU A 56 21.12 2.75 34.35
CA GLU A 56 21.35 2.49 35.78
C GLU A 56 22.15 1.20 36.07
N GLN A 57 22.35 0.34 35.08
CA GLN A 57 22.95 -1.00 35.20
C GLN A 57 24.40 -1.05 34.71
N VAL A 58 24.88 0.03 34.10
CA VAL A 58 26.25 0.15 33.56
C VAL A 58 27.14 0.97 34.49
N THR A 59 28.44 0.76 34.36
CA THR A 59 29.47 1.58 35.04
C THR A 59 30.12 2.53 34.05
N TRP A 60 30.34 3.78 34.45
CA TRP A 60 30.78 4.86 33.57
C TRP A 60 32.24 5.24 33.79
N SER A 61 32.89 5.74 32.74
CA SER A 61 34.20 6.38 32.78
C SER A 61 34.24 7.49 31.74
N TRP A 62 34.33 8.73 32.18
CA TRP A 62 34.46 9.93 31.36
C TRP A 62 35.92 10.36 31.28
N ASP A 63 36.40 10.70 30.08
CA ASP A 63 37.69 11.36 29.83
C ASP A 63 37.42 12.60 29.00
N PHE A 64 37.70 13.78 29.54
CA PHE A 64 37.39 15.06 28.90
C PHE A 64 38.47 15.51 27.89
N GLY A 65 39.58 14.77 27.77
CA GLY A 65 40.62 15.06 26.78
C GLY A 65 41.55 16.22 27.13
N ASP A 66 41.42 16.83 28.31
CA ASP A 66 42.22 17.98 28.80
C ASP A 66 43.32 17.58 29.82
N ALA A 67 43.51 16.27 30.04
CA ALA A 67 44.43 15.67 30.99
C ALA A 67 44.12 15.90 32.49
N SER A 68 42.91 16.36 32.82
CA SER A 68 42.44 16.54 34.21
C SER A 68 42.18 15.21 34.97
N GLY A 69 42.03 14.10 34.27
CA GLY A 69 41.74 12.77 34.83
C GLY A 69 40.38 12.23 34.36
N SER A 70 39.98 11.06 34.84
CA SER A 70 38.70 10.43 34.48
C SER A 70 37.68 10.49 35.62
N ASP A 71 36.40 10.70 35.31
CA ASP A 71 35.28 10.64 36.27
C ASP A 71 34.46 9.35 36.06
N SER A 72 33.94 8.76 37.13
CA SER A 72 33.09 7.57 37.10
C SER A 72 31.60 7.86 37.28
N ASP A 73 31.22 9.11 37.56
CA ASP A 73 29.83 9.51 37.78
C ASP A 73 29.09 9.79 36.45
N ASN A 74 27.78 9.55 36.43
CA ASN A 74 26.89 9.91 35.33
C ASN A 74 25.50 10.30 35.91
N PRO A 75 25.04 11.56 35.73
CA PRO A 75 25.74 12.67 35.07
C PRO A 75 26.98 13.13 35.83
N THR A 76 27.91 13.79 35.15
CA THR A 76 29.14 14.40 35.71
C THR A 76 29.23 15.88 35.31
N GLU A 77 30.05 16.66 36.02
CA GLU A 77 30.36 18.04 35.65
C GLU A 77 31.87 18.22 35.46
N HIS A 78 32.27 18.99 34.45
CA HIS A 78 33.68 19.26 34.15
C HIS A 78 33.93 20.72 33.76
N ALA A 79 35.09 21.25 34.16
CA ALA A 79 35.52 22.61 33.82
C ALA A 79 36.85 22.58 33.06
N PHE A 80 36.88 23.15 31.87
CA PHE A 80 38.10 23.26 31.06
C PHE A 80 38.89 24.51 31.51
N GLU A 81 40.12 24.33 32.00
CA GLU A 81 40.95 25.46 32.46
C GLU A 81 41.60 26.23 31.30
N VAL A 82 41.78 25.58 30.15
CA VAL A 82 42.50 26.15 29.00
C VAL A 82 41.59 26.13 27.77
N PRO A 83 41.63 27.16 26.91
CA PRO A 83 40.89 27.13 25.66
C PRO A 83 41.49 26.13 24.67
N GLY A 84 40.63 25.43 23.94
CA GLY A 84 41.02 24.55 22.86
C GLY A 84 39.93 23.56 22.47
N ASP A 85 40.21 22.82 21.41
CA ASP A 85 39.39 21.70 20.97
C ASP A 85 39.71 20.45 21.82
N TYR A 86 38.70 19.92 22.48
CA TYR A 86 38.74 18.73 23.32
C TYR A 86 37.85 17.62 22.75
N THR A 87 38.19 16.36 23.04
CA THR A 87 37.36 15.21 22.71
C THR A 87 36.92 14.54 23.99
N VAL A 88 35.68 14.79 24.40
CA VAL A 88 35.06 14.17 25.56
C VAL A 88 34.67 12.75 25.17
N THR A 89 35.20 11.74 25.86
CA THR A 89 34.93 10.32 25.63
C THR A 89 34.23 9.74 26.85
N VAL A 90 33.06 9.12 26.65
CA VAL A 90 32.41 8.29 27.67
C VAL A 90 32.62 6.83 27.33
N THR A 91 33.00 6.02 28.32
CA THR A 91 33.05 4.56 28.22
C THR A 91 32.07 3.96 29.23
N ALA A 92 31.10 3.18 28.77
CA ALA A 92 30.25 2.39 29.64
C ALA A 92 30.70 0.92 29.63
N ALA A 93 30.67 0.29 30.80
CA ALA A 93 30.91 -1.14 30.95
C ALA A 93 29.68 -1.84 31.54
N TRP A 94 29.21 -2.85 30.82
CA TRP A 94 28.09 -3.71 31.20
C TRP A 94 28.53 -5.17 31.10
N SER A 95 28.51 -5.88 32.23
CA SER A 95 29.07 -7.23 32.35
C SER A 95 30.53 -7.31 31.87
N ALA A 96 30.83 -8.08 30.81
CA ALA A 96 32.19 -8.24 30.25
C ALA A 96 32.42 -7.39 28.98
N GLN A 97 31.47 -6.53 28.62
CA GLN A 97 31.49 -5.71 27.40
C GLN A 97 31.69 -4.24 27.73
N GLN A 98 32.26 -3.51 26.76
CA GLN A 98 32.43 -2.07 26.82
C GLN A 98 31.94 -1.44 25.52
N ALA A 99 31.32 -0.28 25.63
CA ALA A 99 30.95 0.59 24.52
C ALA A 99 31.35 2.03 24.86
N GLN A 100 31.64 2.83 23.85
CA GLN A 100 32.10 4.20 24.02
C GLN A 100 31.41 5.14 23.05
N ASP A 101 31.29 6.40 23.45
CA ASP A 101 30.86 7.50 22.60
C ASP A 101 31.75 8.73 22.81
N GLN A 102 31.82 9.61 21.81
CA GLN A 102 32.70 10.77 21.80
C GLN A 102 32.00 12.04 21.33
N LEU A 103 32.29 13.15 22.01
CA LEU A 103 31.82 14.49 21.68
C LEU A 103 33.02 15.44 21.49
N ALA A 104 33.06 16.13 20.36
CA ALA A 104 34.00 17.22 20.14
C ALA A 104 33.50 18.49 20.84
N VAL A 105 34.37 19.11 21.64
CA VAL A 105 34.09 20.31 22.42
C VAL A 105 35.10 21.39 22.04
N ASP A 106 34.67 22.61 21.77
CA ASP A 106 35.55 23.79 21.66
C ASP A 106 35.36 24.64 22.92
N ALA A 107 36.34 24.58 23.83
CA ALA A 107 36.36 25.44 25.01
C ALA A 107 37.08 26.74 24.65
N GLN A 108 36.44 27.88 24.88
CA GLN A 108 36.99 29.18 24.53
C GLN A 108 37.21 30.02 25.78
N GLU A 109 38.23 30.91 25.75
CA GLU A 109 38.39 31.93 26.82
C GLU A 109 37.05 32.64 27.03
N PRO A 110 36.66 32.99 28.27
CA PRO A 110 35.49 33.80 28.52
C PRO A 110 35.65 35.14 27.79
N THR A 111 35.06 35.23 26.61
CA THR A 111 34.96 36.49 25.88
C THR A 111 34.10 37.40 26.75
N GLY A 112 34.58 38.61 27.05
CA GLY A 112 33.87 39.62 27.83
C GLY A 112 32.61 40.10 27.11
N ALA A 113 31.62 39.22 27.00
CA ALA A 113 30.45 39.34 26.16
C ALA A 113 29.35 40.08 26.92
N LEU A 114 28.71 41.01 26.20
CA LEU A 114 27.34 41.43 26.47
C LEU A 114 26.48 40.18 26.63
N VAL A 115 25.89 39.94 27.81
CA VAL A 115 25.24 38.66 28.08
C VAL A 115 23.92 38.56 27.32
N VAL A 116 23.11 39.61 27.27
CA VAL A 116 21.83 39.60 26.52
C VAL A 116 21.36 41.03 26.20
N ALA A 117 20.92 41.29 24.96
CA ALA A 117 19.90 42.30 24.65
C ALA A 117 18.60 41.56 24.33
N ARG A 118 17.64 41.55 25.28
CA ARG A 118 16.35 40.85 25.12
C ARG A 118 15.23 41.87 25.23
N GLN A 119 14.28 41.79 24.31
CA GLN A 119 12.98 42.42 24.45
C GLN A 119 12.23 41.63 25.54
N VAL A 120 11.98 42.25 26.69
CA VAL A 120 11.45 41.53 27.87
C VAL A 120 9.91 41.52 27.89
N GLY A 121 9.26 42.34 27.04
CA GLY A 121 7.80 42.39 26.90
C GLY A 121 7.31 43.77 26.49
N VAL A 122 6.02 43.86 26.13
CA VAL A 122 5.26 45.10 25.88
C VAL A 122 4.18 45.18 26.97
N ASP A 123 4.56 45.60 28.17
CA ASP A 123 3.77 45.27 29.36
C ASP A 123 2.93 46.39 29.94
N THR A 124 2.91 47.61 29.36
CA THR A 124 1.96 48.64 29.84
C THR A 124 1.49 49.57 28.74
N TYR A 125 0.18 49.58 28.49
CA TYR A 125 -0.52 50.67 27.83
C TYR A 125 -0.64 51.82 28.83
N VAL A 126 -0.05 52.97 28.53
CA VAL A 126 -0.28 54.19 29.33
C VAL A 126 -0.89 55.24 28.42
N THR A 127 -2.06 55.74 28.80
CA THR A 127 -2.70 56.85 28.11
C THR A 127 -2.05 58.15 28.56
N VAL A 128 -1.40 58.86 27.62
CA VAL A 128 -0.86 60.20 27.85
C VAL A 128 -1.64 61.15 26.95
N ASP A 129 -2.33 62.13 27.53
CA ASP A 129 -3.06 63.18 26.80
C ASP A 129 -3.92 62.66 25.61
N THR A 130 -4.73 61.63 25.88
CA THR A 130 -5.70 60.97 24.97
C THR A 130 -5.18 59.97 23.93
N ASP A 131 -3.86 59.82 23.76
CA ASP A 131 -3.27 58.84 22.87
C ASP A 131 -2.75 57.61 23.63
N GLU A 132 -2.92 56.43 23.03
CA GLU A 132 -2.45 55.16 23.58
C GLU A 132 -0.99 54.95 23.17
N VAL A 133 -0.06 55.08 24.13
CA VAL A 133 1.38 54.98 23.87
C VAL A 133 1.87 53.62 24.35
N CYS A 134 2.60 52.90 23.50
CA CYS A 134 3.17 51.61 23.82
C CYS A 134 4.57 51.77 24.43
N HIS A 135 4.85 51.06 25.53
CA HIS A 135 6.19 50.99 26.12
C HIS A 135 6.89 49.70 25.69
N ALA A 136 8.04 49.82 25.02
CA ALA A 136 8.95 48.70 24.81
C ALA A 136 10.09 48.78 25.83
N ARG A 137 10.26 47.73 26.63
CA ARG A 137 11.37 47.63 27.60
C ARG A 137 12.47 46.72 27.03
N TYR A 138 13.63 47.32 26.75
CA TYR A 138 14.85 46.60 26.39
C TYR A 138 15.74 46.46 27.61
N LEU A 139 16.15 45.24 27.91
CA LEU A 139 17.02 44.94 29.04
C LEU A 139 18.43 44.64 28.52
N ILE A 140 19.41 45.40 29.01
CA ILE A 140 20.81 45.21 28.65
C ILE A 140 21.55 44.84 29.93
N ALA A 141 21.95 43.58 30.00
CA ALA A 141 22.56 43.04 31.19
C ALA A 141 24.00 42.58 30.95
N ARG A 142 24.85 42.76 31.96
CA ARG A 142 26.27 42.36 31.95
C ARG A 142 26.61 41.50 33.15
N ASP A 143 27.75 40.82 33.06
CA ASP A 143 28.49 40.34 34.23
C ASP A 143 29.37 41.48 34.82
N ALA A 144 29.74 41.38 36.10
CA ALA A 144 30.08 42.45 37.02
C ALA A 144 31.35 43.31 36.73
N TYR A 145 32.08 43.09 35.63
CA TYR A 145 33.47 43.58 35.47
C TYR A 145 33.69 44.85 34.61
N MET A 146 32.65 45.61 34.26
CA MET A 146 32.80 46.87 33.49
C MET A 146 32.92 48.11 34.42
N VAL A 147 34.05 48.26 35.10
CA VAL A 147 34.43 49.50 35.82
C VAL A 147 35.35 50.30 34.89
N GLY A 148 34.82 51.31 34.18
CA GLY A 148 35.65 52.17 33.30
C GLY A 148 34.95 52.98 32.23
N TYR A 149 33.69 52.72 31.89
CA TYR A 149 32.94 53.46 30.86
C TYR A 149 31.97 54.47 31.49
N GLU A 150 31.90 55.67 30.91
CA GLU A 150 31.08 56.79 31.44
C GLU A 150 29.75 56.95 30.69
N ALA A 151 29.63 56.39 29.48
CA ALA A 151 28.40 56.39 28.68
C ALA A 151 28.34 55.18 27.72
N VAL A 152 27.13 54.84 27.27
CA VAL A 152 26.87 53.81 26.25
C VAL A 152 25.98 54.41 25.16
N TRP A 153 26.29 54.12 23.89
CA TRP A 153 25.55 54.58 22.71
C TRP A 153 24.99 53.43 21.89
N PHE A 154 23.79 53.64 21.34
CA PHE A 154 23.14 52.78 20.36
C PHE A 154 23.27 53.39 18.98
N GLN A 155 23.81 52.64 18.02
CA GLN A 155 23.99 53.09 16.65
C GLN A 155 23.53 52.00 15.68
N HIS A 156 23.07 52.41 14.50
CA HIS A 156 22.82 51.48 13.40
C HIS A 156 24.15 50.90 12.91
N LYS A 157 24.14 49.63 12.46
CA LYS A 157 25.35 48.89 12.06
C LYS A 157 26.05 49.51 10.84
N TYR A 158 25.32 50.10 9.91
CA TYR A 158 25.86 50.66 8.66
C TYR A 158 25.85 52.19 8.62
N GLU A 159 26.92 52.79 8.11
CA GLU A 159 27.13 54.25 8.12
C GLU A 159 26.26 55.05 7.14
N TRP A 160 25.56 54.39 6.21
CA TRP A 160 24.76 55.03 5.15
C TRP A 160 23.28 55.23 5.50
N GLU A 161 22.83 54.81 6.68
CA GLU A 161 21.48 55.04 7.19
C GLU A 161 21.38 56.41 7.91
N PRO A 162 20.26 57.15 7.81
CA PRO A 162 20.11 58.44 8.48
C PRO A 162 20.21 58.29 10.00
N ARG A 163 21.20 58.96 10.60
CA ARG A 163 21.48 58.87 12.04
C ARG A 163 20.34 59.43 12.87
N PHE A 164 19.67 58.58 13.64
CA PHE A 164 19.00 58.99 14.87
C PHE A 164 19.91 58.62 16.05
N ASP A 165 20.67 59.60 16.56
CA ASP A 165 21.40 59.44 17.83
C ASP A 165 20.38 59.55 18.99
N THR A 166 19.92 58.42 19.51
CA THR A 166 19.03 58.42 20.67
C THR A 166 19.83 58.44 21.97
N GLY A 167 20.21 59.65 22.40
CA GLY A 167 20.44 60.04 23.80
C GLY A 167 21.56 59.34 24.61
N VAL A 168 22.43 60.14 25.23
CA VAL A 168 23.42 59.66 26.22
C VAL A 168 22.71 59.19 27.50
N LEU A 169 22.86 57.93 27.88
CA LEU A 169 22.31 57.39 29.14
C LEU A 169 23.33 57.51 30.27
N TYR A 170 23.10 58.47 31.18
CA TYR A 170 23.85 58.64 32.42
C TYR A 170 23.10 57.94 33.57
N TYR A 171 23.10 56.61 33.62
CA TYR A 171 22.47 55.88 34.73
C TYR A 171 23.45 54.96 35.43
N THR A 172 23.30 54.82 36.74
CA THR A 172 23.96 53.78 37.53
C THR A 172 23.31 52.43 37.24
N PRO A 173 24.07 51.35 37.05
CA PRO A 173 23.49 50.03 36.81
C PRO A 173 22.65 49.57 38.02
N GLU A 174 21.57 48.84 37.77
CA GLU A 174 20.68 48.27 38.79
C GLU A 174 20.78 46.74 38.82
N LEU A 175 20.49 46.12 39.97
CA LEU A 175 20.46 44.67 40.11
C LEU A 175 19.10 44.15 39.65
N ILE A 176 19.10 43.30 38.62
CA ILE A 176 17.91 42.74 37.96
C ILE A 176 17.97 41.21 37.96
N THR A 177 16.83 40.53 37.92
CA THR A 177 16.78 39.06 37.83
C THR A 177 16.39 38.66 36.40
N LEU A 178 17.27 37.95 35.70
CA LEU A 178 17.03 37.42 34.36
C LEU A 178 17.20 35.90 34.38
N ASP A 179 16.22 35.17 33.85
CA ASP A 179 16.21 33.69 33.83
C ASP A 179 16.58 33.06 35.19
N GLY A 180 16.07 33.66 36.26
CA GLY A 180 16.29 33.20 37.65
C GLY A 180 17.63 33.59 38.27
N LYS A 181 18.54 34.26 37.54
CA LYS A 181 19.86 34.69 38.03
C LYS A 181 19.92 36.21 38.27
N PRO A 182 20.46 36.68 39.40
CA PRO A 182 20.65 38.11 39.64
C PRO A 182 21.86 38.63 38.87
N ILE A 183 21.67 39.69 38.09
CA ILE A 183 22.70 40.33 37.26
C ILE A 183 22.64 41.85 37.40
N TRP A 184 23.76 42.54 37.21
CA TRP A 184 23.78 44.01 37.19
C TRP A 184 23.60 44.50 35.75
N GLY A 185 22.59 45.31 35.49
CA GLY A 185 22.27 45.78 34.13
C GLY A 185 21.76 47.22 34.10
N TRP A 186 21.72 47.78 32.89
CA TRP A 186 21.04 49.04 32.63
C TRP A 186 19.70 48.74 31.97
N ILE A 187 18.63 49.28 32.53
CA ILE A 187 17.30 49.19 31.93
C ILE A 187 17.11 50.46 31.09
N HIS A 188 16.81 50.29 29.81
CA HIS A 188 16.41 51.41 28.96
C HIS A 188 15.00 51.18 28.42
N GLU A 189 14.11 52.12 28.70
CA GLU A 189 12.73 52.11 28.24
C GLU A 189 12.62 53.03 27.03
N TRP A 190 12.14 52.50 25.91
CA TRP A 190 11.81 53.28 24.74
C TRP A 190 10.34 53.65 24.75
N HIS A 191 10.08 54.94 24.62
CA HIS A 191 8.75 55.47 24.37
C HIS A 191 8.53 55.52 22.87
N THR A 192 7.48 54.88 22.39
CA THR A 192 7.08 54.93 20.98
C THR A 192 5.58 55.19 20.88
N ASP A 193 5.21 56.03 19.93
CA ASP A 193 3.83 56.24 19.48
C ASP A 193 3.33 55.13 18.53
N GLU A 194 4.21 54.23 18.10
CA GLU A 194 3.91 53.09 17.22
C GLU A 194 3.67 51.80 18.03
N CYS A 195 2.45 51.24 17.99
CA CYS A 195 2.06 50.01 18.69
C CYS A 195 2.06 48.76 17.76
N PRO A 196 2.31 47.54 18.30
CA PRO A 196 2.26 46.30 17.51
C PRO A 196 0.91 46.10 16.82
N GLY A 197 0.92 45.86 15.50
CA GLY A 197 -0.29 45.65 14.69
C GLY A 197 -0.81 46.89 13.94
N GLN A 198 -0.16 48.06 14.06
CA GLN A 198 -0.50 49.22 13.24
C GLN A 198 0.29 49.21 11.91
N ALA A 199 -0.42 49.44 10.80
CA ALA A 199 0.14 49.41 9.45
C ALA A 199 1.19 50.49 9.15
N THR A 200 1.29 51.53 10.00
CA THR A 200 2.20 52.66 9.83
C THR A 200 3.43 52.60 10.72
N ALA A 201 3.60 51.56 11.53
CA ALA A 201 4.75 51.39 12.43
C ALA A 201 6.02 51.06 11.63
N GLY A 202 6.71 52.11 11.16
CA GLY A 202 7.86 51.98 10.25
C GLY A 202 9.14 51.58 10.97
N THR A 203 9.27 51.92 12.25
CA THR A 203 10.49 51.68 13.04
C THR A 203 10.55 50.25 13.59
N PHE A 204 9.40 49.60 13.74
CA PHE A 204 9.26 48.24 14.27
C PHE A 204 9.43 47.11 13.23
N ASN A 205 9.29 47.42 11.94
CA ASN A 205 9.35 46.44 10.86
C ASN A 205 10.63 46.53 10.01
N GLY A 206 11.52 47.47 10.29
CA GLY A 206 12.86 47.51 9.68
C GLY A 206 13.79 46.52 10.37
N GLY A 207 14.44 45.64 9.61
CA GLY A 207 15.51 44.78 10.11
C GLY A 207 16.73 45.60 10.53
N THR A 208 16.70 46.22 11.70
CA THR A 208 17.81 47.08 12.15
C THR A 208 18.82 46.24 12.92
N THR A 209 19.96 45.96 12.30
CA THR A 209 21.14 45.52 13.05
C THR A 209 21.71 46.72 13.82
N TRP A 210 21.71 46.64 15.14
CA TRP A 210 22.31 47.65 16.02
C TRP A 210 23.77 47.29 16.33
N LYS A 211 24.56 48.29 16.71
CA LYS A 211 25.84 48.12 17.40
C LYS A 211 25.82 48.95 18.68
N VAL A 212 26.37 48.38 19.76
CA VAL A 212 26.45 49.03 21.07
C VAL A 212 27.89 49.46 21.31
N THR A 213 28.08 50.75 21.59
CA THR A 213 29.43 51.33 21.74
C THR A 213 29.58 51.90 23.14
N GLY A 214 30.63 51.50 23.86
CA GLY A 214 30.99 52.05 25.16
C GLY A 214 31.93 53.24 24.97
N ALA A 215 31.66 54.34 25.66
CA ALA A 215 32.52 55.52 25.70
C ALA A 215 33.26 55.59 27.04
N TYR A 216 34.58 55.67 26.99
CA TYR A 216 35.42 55.95 28.15
C TYR A 216 36.45 57.04 27.82
N GLU A 217 36.85 57.81 28.82
CA GLU A 217 37.96 58.73 28.68
C GLU A 217 39.27 57.96 28.86
N ASP A 218 40.12 57.92 27.82
CA ASP A 218 41.42 57.28 27.91
C ASP A 218 42.29 58.05 28.94
N PRO A 219 42.76 57.39 30.03
CA PRO A 219 43.43 58.08 31.12
C PRO A 219 44.76 58.74 30.75
N TRP A 220 45.35 58.39 29.59
CA TRP A 220 46.67 58.85 29.16
C TRP A 220 46.58 59.96 28.11
N THR A 221 45.52 59.96 27.31
CA THR A 221 45.30 60.91 26.23
C THR A 221 44.21 61.94 26.53
N MET A 222 43.42 61.75 27.60
CA MET A 222 42.26 62.57 27.95
C MET A 222 41.28 62.76 26.78
N ALA A 223 41.22 61.74 25.90
CA ALA A 223 40.37 61.72 24.73
C ALA A 223 39.30 60.65 24.92
N TRP A 224 38.10 60.93 24.41
CA TRP A 224 37.00 59.98 24.39
C TRP A 224 37.30 58.87 23.39
N VAL A 225 37.39 57.64 23.89
CA VAL A 225 37.52 56.43 23.08
C VAL A 225 36.18 55.74 23.03
N LEU A 226 35.74 55.44 21.82
CA LEU A 226 34.55 54.64 21.54
C LEU A 226 34.99 53.23 21.20
N GLN A 227 34.57 52.27 22.00
CA GLN A 227 34.85 50.87 21.79
C GLN A 227 33.55 50.13 21.48
N LEU A 228 33.55 49.31 20.42
CA LEU A 228 32.45 48.39 20.16
C LEU A 228 32.42 47.37 21.30
N ILE A 229 31.31 47.35 22.04
CA ILE A 229 31.12 46.47 23.21
C ILE A 229 30.08 45.37 22.97
N GLY A 230 29.36 45.41 21.85
CA GLY A 230 28.49 44.31 21.43
C GLY A 230 27.76 44.57 20.11
N GLU A 231 27.43 43.48 19.41
CA GLU A 231 26.49 43.46 18.28
C GLU A 231 25.33 42.51 18.65
N PRO A 232 24.09 42.99 18.86
CA PRO A 232 22.96 42.08 19.01
C PRO A 232 22.81 41.20 17.75
N THR A 233 22.85 39.88 17.94
CA THR A 233 22.78 38.86 16.87
C THR A 233 21.36 38.34 16.63
N CYS A 234 20.30 39.13 16.84
CA CYS A 234 18.97 38.72 16.44
C CYS A 234 18.77 38.97 14.93
N SER A 235 18.90 37.92 14.11
CA SER A 235 18.41 37.93 12.74
C SER A 235 16.96 37.45 12.71
N VAL A 236 16.02 38.34 12.45
CA VAL A 236 14.66 37.97 12.06
C VAL A 236 14.73 37.52 10.60
N ASN A 237 14.28 36.30 10.30
CA ASN A 237 14.22 35.76 8.95
C ASN A 237 12.92 36.25 8.28
N ASN A 238 13.03 36.81 7.07
CA ASN A 238 12.10 37.84 6.58
C ASN A 238 11.02 37.40 5.59
N THR A 239 10.97 36.16 5.11
CA THR A 239 9.89 35.68 4.20
C THR A 239 9.08 34.59 4.90
N VAL A 240 7.78 34.49 4.60
CA VAL A 240 6.89 33.37 4.95
C VAL A 240 6.01 33.07 3.75
N VAL A 241 5.85 31.79 3.38
CA VAL A 241 4.80 31.34 2.46
C VAL A 241 3.77 30.52 3.23
N SER A 242 2.50 30.71 2.90
CA SER A 242 1.43 29.82 3.33
C SER A 242 0.57 29.43 2.15
N SER A 243 0.10 28.19 2.15
CA SER A 243 -0.92 27.72 1.22
C SER A 243 -2.06 27.11 2.04
N SER A 244 -3.28 27.22 1.52
CA SER A 244 -4.43 26.52 2.11
C SER A 244 -4.26 25.00 2.08
N GLY A 245 -3.31 24.49 1.28
CA GLY A 245 -3.22 23.07 0.93
C GLY A 245 -4.47 22.61 0.19
N GLY A 246 -4.47 21.37 -0.28
CA GLY A 246 -5.65 20.78 -0.89
C GLY A 246 -5.36 19.64 -1.85
N VAL A 247 -6.44 19.05 -2.31
CA VAL A 247 -6.45 18.06 -3.38
C VAL A 247 -6.75 18.76 -4.69
N LEU A 248 -6.02 18.39 -5.73
CA LEU A 248 -6.24 18.81 -7.11
C LEU A 248 -7.07 17.73 -7.80
N LEU A 249 -8.16 18.16 -8.44
CA LEU A 249 -9.04 17.29 -9.21
C LEU A 249 -8.72 17.54 -10.68
N TYR A 250 -8.03 16.60 -11.32
CA TYR A 250 -7.62 16.74 -12.70
C TYR A 250 -8.40 15.79 -13.60
N ASP A 251 -9.01 16.30 -14.66
CA ASP A 251 -9.68 15.53 -15.70
C ASP A 251 -9.42 16.20 -17.07
N PRO A 252 -8.56 15.62 -17.92
CA PRO A 252 -8.17 16.22 -19.20
C PRO A 252 -9.33 16.31 -20.21
N GLU A 253 -10.45 15.61 -19.96
CA GLU A 253 -11.64 15.64 -20.80
C GLU A 253 -12.69 16.67 -20.33
N ASN A 254 -12.44 17.35 -19.22
CA ASN A 254 -13.37 18.29 -18.60
C ASN A 254 -12.77 19.71 -18.55
N GLU A 255 -13.36 20.65 -19.30
CA GLU A 255 -12.93 22.06 -19.41
C GLU A 255 -12.91 22.86 -18.08
N TYR A 256 -13.40 22.29 -16.99
CA TYR A 256 -13.36 22.90 -15.65
C TYR A 256 -12.33 22.25 -14.72
N LEU A 257 -11.75 21.11 -15.12
CA LEU A 257 -10.81 20.29 -14.36
C LEU A 257 -9.55 19.93 -15.16
N ASP A 258 -9.41 20.44 -16.38
CA ASP A 258 -8.21 20.33 -17.23
C ASP A 258 -7.09 21.28 -16.77
N GLU A 259 -7.39 22.17 -15.82
CA GLU A 259 -6.45 23.07 -15.16
C GLU A 259 -6.79 23.20 -13.66
N CYS A 260 -5.78 23.11 -12.79
CA CYS A 260 -5.93 23.18 -11.35
C CYS A 260 -5.19 24.39 -10.75
N LEU A 261 -5.94 25.29 -10.10
CA LEU A 261 -5.37 26.47 -9.44
C LEU A 261 -4.73 26.12 -8.08
N ILE A 262 -3.47 26.46 -7.92
CA ILE A 262 -2.70 26.30 -6.68
C ILE A 262 -2.44 27.69 -6.08
N PRO A 263 -3.16 28.10 -5.03
CA PRO A 263 -2.98 29.40 -4.40
C PRO A 263 -1.94 29.36 -3.27
N TRP A 264 -1.28 30.51 -3.05
CA TRP A 264 -0.45 30.77 -1.89
C TRP A 264 -0.54 32.24 -1.47
N THR A 265 -0.05 32.53 -0.27
CA THR A 265 0.17 33.88 0.23
C THR A 265 1.62 33.98 0.70
N THR A 266 2.34 34.97 0.19
CA THR A 266 3.67 35.33 0.69
C THR A 266 3.56 36.52 1.63
N SER A 267 4.41 36.57 2.63
CA SER A 267 4.63 37.76 3.44
C SER A 267 6.13 38.00 3.60
N HIS A 268 6.49 39.27 3.73
CA HIS A 268 7.87 39.72 3.86
C HIS A 268 7.97 40.91 4.82
N LEU A 269 9.05 40.98 5.62
CA LEU A 269 9.24 42.02 6.64
C LEU A 269 9.38 43.43 6.03
N GLU A 270 9.96 43.54 4.83
CA GLU A 270 10.08 44.79 4.08
C GLU A 270 9.14 44.82 2.86
N ALA A 271 8.37 45.89 2.68
CA ALA A 271 7.32 46.06 1.67
C ALA A 271 7.78 46.74 0.36
N TYR A 272 9.05 46.56 -0.04
CA TYR A 272 9.55 47.08 -1.31
C TYR A 272 9.19 46.17 -2.49
N ASP A 273 9.51 46.60 -3.72
CA ASP A 273 9.30 45.87 -4.99
C ASP A 273 10.11 44.56 -4.99
N ILE A 274 9.56 43.51 -4.36
CA ILE A 274 10.20 42.21 -4.10
C ILE A 274 9.40 41.14 -4.84
N GLY A 275 10.10 40.32 -5.62
CA GLY A 275 9.56 39.11 -6.24
C GLY A 275 9.96 37.86 -5.46
N PHE A 276 9.18 36.80 -5.57
CA PHE A 276 9.46 35.52 -4.91
C PHE A 276 9.72 34.42 -5.95
N TRP A 277 10.58 33.49 -5.58
CA TRP A 277 10.71 32.20 -6.24
C TRP A 277 10.01 31.16 -5.37
N VAL A 278 8.90 30.63 -5.88
CA VAL A 278 8.00 29.74 -5.13
C VAL A 278 8.08 28.35 -5.76
N PRO A 279 8.77 27.39 -5.12
CA PRO A 279 8.74 26.01 -5.57
C PRO A 279 7.40 25.37 -5.23
N ILE A 280 6.85 24.62 -6.19
CA ILE A 280 5.58 23.89 -6.08
C ILE A 280 5.85 22.46 -6.51
N THR A 281 5.54 21.50 -5.64
CA THR A 281 5.74 20.06 -5.94
C THR A 281 4.38 19.36 -5.98
N ILE A 282 4.14 18.58 -7.02
CA ILE A 282 2.94 17.78 -7.24
C ILE A 282 3.24 16.32 -6.94
N TYR A 283 2.29 15.67 -6.26
CA TYR A 283 2.34 14.28 -5.87
C TYR A 283 1.10 13.54 -6.37
N ASP A 284 1.25 12.23 -6.60
CA ASP A 284 0.10 11.35 -6.75
C ASP A 284 -0.60 11.10 -5.41
N LEU A 285 -1.73 10.42 -5.44
CA LEU A 285 -2.52 10.14 -4.24
C LEU A 285 -1.80 9.25 -3.21
N ALA A 286 -0.82 8.43 -3.64
CA ALA A 286 0.04 7.64 -2.76
C ALA A 286 1.16 8.49 -2.12
N GLY A 287 1.37 9.72 -2.60
CA GLY A 287 2.40 10.64 -2.14
C GLY A 287 3.74 10.48 -2.87
N ASN A 288 3.78 9.82 -4.03
CA ASN A 288 4.96 9.80 -4.89
C ASN A 288 5.09 11.14 -5.62
N LEU A 289 6.31 11.65 -5.73
CA LEU A 289 6.59 12.88 -6.46
C LEU A 289 6.36 12.67 -7.96
N LEU A 290 5.59 13.57 -8.57
CA LEU A 290 5.32 13.56 -10.01
C LEU A 290 6.03 14.70 -10.73
N TYR A 291 5.92 15.91 -10.20
CA TYR A 291 6.39 17.11 -10.88
C TYR A 291 6.82 18.19 -9.90
N THR A 292 7.80 19.00 -10.30
CA THR A 292 8.19 20.20 -9.56
C THR A 292 8.24 21.39 -10.51
N HIS A 293 7.53 22.44 -10.15
CA HIS A 293 7.57 23.76 -10.80
C HIS A 293 8.26 24.77 -9.90
N LEU A 294 8.92 25.76 -10.52
CA LEU A 294 9.49 26.91 -9.81
C LEU A 294 8.88 28.18 -10.40
N GLU A 295 7.93 28.77 -9.67
CA GLU A 295 7.31 30.03 -10.08
C GLU A 295 8.27 31.19 -9.78
N GLN A 296 8.72 31.90 -10.82
CA GLN A 296 9.71 32.97 -10.69
C GLN A 296 9.06 34.36 -10.76
N GLY A 297 9.42 35.23 -9.81
CA GLY A 297 8.94 36.61 -9.81
C GLY A 297 7.51 36.76 -9.30
N ALA A 298 7.04 35.82 -8.47
CA ALA A 298 5.73 35.88 -7.84
C ALA A 298 5.61 37.16 -6.99
N PRO A 299 4.45 37.85 -6.98
CA PRO A 299 4.28 39.09 -6.25
C PRO A 299 4.21 38.88 -4.74
N PHE A 300 4.48 39.94 -3.97
CA PHE A 300 4.17 40.00 -2.55
C PHE A 300 2.67 39.86 -2.28
N GLY A 301 2.30 39.10 -1.25
CA GLY A 301 0.91 38.83 -0.89
C GLY A 301 0.37 37.61 -1.62
N SER A 302 -0.88 37.67 -2.07
CA SER A 302 -1.54 36.54 -2.73
C SER A 302 -0.95 36.26 -4.11
N GLY A 303 -0.65 35.00 -4.37
CA GLY A 303 -0.22 34.49 -5.67
C GLY A 303 -0.86 33.14 -5.98
N SER A 304 -0.75 32.71 -7.23
CA SER A 304 -1.25 31.41 -7.67
C SER A 304 -0.54 30.94 -8.94
N TRP A 305 -0.51 29.63 -9.13
CA TRP A 305 -0.05 28.98 -10.34
C TRP A 305 -1.10 27.97 -10.77
N THR A 306 -1.31 27.82 -12.07
CA THR A 306 -2.26 26.89 -12.63
C THR A 306 -1.50 25.69 -13.19
N TRP A 307 -1.77 24.51 -12.65
CA TRP A 307 -1.23 23.26 -13.14
C TRP A 307 -2.15 22.70 -14.23
N ASP A 308 -1.60 22.45 -15.41
CA ASP A 308 -2.30 21.96 -16.61
C ASP A 308 -2.18 20.43 -16.80
N GLY A 309 -1.85 19.70 -15.72
CA GLY A 309 -1.63 18.26 -15.76
C GLY A 309 -0.23 17.83 -16.19
N THR A 310 0.70 18.74 -16.49
CA THR A 310 2.06 18.36 -16.94
C THR A 310 2.84 17.60 -15.84
N ILE A 311 3.43 16.44 -16.19
CA ILE A 311 4.32 15.63 -15.33
C ILE A 311 5.77 15.69 -15.81
N PHE A 312 6.00 15.55 -17.13
CA PHE A 312 7.34 15.67 -17.72
C PHE A 312 7.31 16.67 -18.87
N ALA A 313 7.87 17.86 -18.66
CA ALA A 313 7.86 18.93 -19.67
C ALA A 313 8.84 18.70 -20.84
N GLN A 314 9.76 17.73 -20.74
CA GLN A 314 10.85 17.50 -21.70
C GLN A 314 10.98 16.02 -22.08
N GLU A 315 9.99 15.48 -22.78
CA GLU A 315 10.06 14.14 -23.39
C GLU A 315 10.09 14.22 -24.92
N PRO A 316 10.76 13.28 -25.63
CA PRO A 316 10.88 13.28 -27.08
C PRO A 316 9.55 13.27 -27.85
N GLU A 317 8.48 12.78 -27.23
CA GLU A 317 7.15 12.63 -27.84
C GLU A 317 6.16 13.74 -27.44
N GLY A 318 6.61 14.75 -26.68
CA GLY A 318 5.76 15.81 -26.10
C GLY A 318 5.57 15.64 -24.60
N PRO A 319 4.98 16.63 -23.90
CA PRO A 319 4.85 16.57 -22.45
C PRO A 319 3.92 15.42 -22.02
N THR A 320 4.37 14.59 -21.08
CA THR A 320 3.51 13.58 -20.45
C THR A 320 2.51 14.28 -19.54
N GLN A 321 1.22 14.08 -19.80
CA GLN A 321 0.15 14.59 -18.95
C GLN A 321 -0.33 13.55 -17.93
N ALA A 322 -0.81 14.07 -16.81
CA ALA A 322 -1.52 13.35 -15.78
C ALA A 322 -2.77 12.67 -16.35
N THR A 323 -3.13 11.54 -15.75
CA THR A 323 -4.41 10.88 -16.02
C THR A 323 -5.50 11.53 -15.19
N LYS A 324 -6.76 11.27 -15.53
CA LYS A 324 -7.90 11.67 -14.68
C LYS A 324 -7.72 11.13 -13.25
N GLY A 325 -7.83 11.99 -12.24
CA GLY A 325 -7.68 11.58 -10.85
C GLY A 325 -7.46 12.70 -9.85
N PHE A 326 -7.00 12.31 -8.66
CA PHE A 326 -6.67 13.21 -7.56
C PHE A 326 -5.16 13.30 -7.37
N TYR A 327 -4.70 14.51 -7.17
CA TYR A 327 -3.30 14.85 -6.95
C TYR A 327 -3.18 15.75 -5.73
N THR A 328 -2.02 15.78 -5.10
CA THR A 328 -1.76 16.67 -3.96
C THR A 328 -0.51 17.48 -4.21
N TYR A 329 -0.33 18.55 -3.45
CA TYR A 329 0.78 19.47 -3.67
C TYR A 329 1.36 20.02 -2.38
N THR A 330 2.61 20.45 -2.47
CA THR A 330 3.26 21.28 -1.46
C THR A 330 3.76 22.57 -2.11
N VAL A 331 3.81 23.63 -1.31
CA VAL A 331 4.39 24.93 -1.70
C VAL A 331 5.56 25.19 -0.75
N GLY A 332 6.74 25.51 -1.29
CA GLY A 332 7.92 25.87 -0.51
C GLY A 332 8.92 24.73 -0.23
N THR A 333 8.62 23.48 -0.58
CA THR A 333 9.53 22.32 -0.48
C THR A 333 9.78 21.69 -1.85
N VAL A 334 11.05 21.35 -2.13
CA VAL A 334 11.48 20.67 -3.37
C VAL A 334 11.91 19.25 -3.02
N GLY A 335 11.36 18.26 -3.72
CA GLY A 335 11.64 16.85 -3.44
C GLY A 335 12.90 16.27 -4.11
N GLU A 336 13.42 16.82 -5.21
CA GLU A 336 14.54 16.14 -5.90
C GLU A 336 15.42 16.96 -6.87
N LEU A 337 15.45 18.29 -6.79
CA LEU A 337 16.40 19.09 -7.57
C LEU A 337 17.52 19.63 -6.69
N GLY A 338 18.76 19.60 -7.19
CA GLY A 338 20.00 20.07 -6.53
C GLY A 338 20.06 21.58 -6.19
N TYR A 339 18.91 22.21 -5.98
CA TYR A 339 18.72 23.55 -5.47
C TYR A 339 18.11 23.46 -4.06
N ASN A 340 18.97 23.49 -3.04
CA ASN A 340 18.58 23.56 -1.62
C ASN A 340 18.01 24.94 -1.25
N HIS A 341 16.89 25.35 -1.82
CA HIS A 341 16.26 26.63 -1.48
C HIS A 341 14.74 26.43 -1.42
N GLY A 342 14.15 26.60 -0.23
CA GLY A 342 12.70 26.82 -0.08
C GLY A 342 12.28 28.14 -0.74
N VAL A 343 11.17 28.74 -0.31
CA VAL A 343 10.76 30.04 -0.87
C VAL A 343 11.88 31.07 -0.67
N SER A 344 12.31 31.68 -1.78
CA SER A 344 13.37 32.69 -1.76
C SER A 344 12.87 34.00 -2.35
N CYS A 345 13.36 35.11 -1.81
CA CYS A 345 13.01 36.44 -2.30
C CYS A 345 14.12 37.01 -3.21
N TRP A 346 13.69 37.67 -4.28
CA TRP A 346 14.53 38.35 -5.25
C TRP A 346 14.20 39.85 -5.24
N CYS A 347 15.22 40.67 -5.02
CA CYS A 347 15.09 42.12 -5.00
C CYS A 347 15.67 42.71 -6.32
N PRO A 348 14.84 43.17 -7.27
CA PRO A 348 15.28 43.70 -8.56
C PRO A 348 16.16 44.95 -8.43
N SER A 349 16.01 45.70 -7.33
CA SER A 349 16.70 46.98 -7.12
C SER A 349 18.19 46.85 -6.76
N VAL A 350 18.62 45.69 -6.24
CA VAL A 350 20.01 45.45 -5.77
C VAL A 350 20.77 44.42 -6.62
N GLY A 351 20.11 43.77 -7.58
CA GLY A 351 20.76 42.82 -8.50
C GLY A 351 21.25 41.52 -7.86
N GLU A 352 20.99 41.30 -6.57
CA GLU A 352 21.35 40.10 -5.81
C GLU A 352 20.11 39.55 -5.09
N GLY A 353 20.04 38.21 -4.93
CA GLY A 353 19.04 37.58 -4.08
C GLY A 353 19.32 37.92 -2.62
N CYS A 354 18.28 38.09 -1.81
CA CYS A 354 18.48 38.12 -0.37
C CYS A 354 19.08 36.77 0.03
N ALA A 355 20.32 36.74 0.52
CA ALA A 355 21.07 35.52 0.86
C ALA A 355 20.47 34.71 2.04
N ARG A 356 19.22 34.95 2.38
CA ARG A 356 18.50 34.43 3.54
C ARG A 356 17.12 33.98 3.08
N GLY A 357 17.10 32.91 2.28
CA GLY A 357 15.88 32.24 1.85
C GLY A 357 15.10 31.74 3.06
N ASP A 358 13.78 31.74 2.95
CA ASP A 358 12.91 31.24 4.00
C ASP A 358 12.88 29.72 3.98
N TRP A 359 13.07 29.17 5.18
CA TRP A 359 12.90 27.76 5.46
C TRP A 359 11.53 27.68 6.10
N ASP A 360 10.50 27.77 5.26
CA ASP A 360 9.18 27.38 5.70
C ASP A 360 9.25 25.88 5.93
N LYS A 361 9.23 25.46 7.20
CA LYS A 361 9.09 24.04 7.50
C LYS A 361 7.69 23.67 7.01
N SER A 362 7.65 22.90 5.93
CA SER A 362 6.47 22.15 5.51
C SER A 362 5.85 21.46 6.71
N GLY A 363 4.53 21.30 6.70
CA GLY A 363 3.81 20.80 7.88
C GLY A 363 4.47 19.55 8.48
N PHE A 364 4.67 19.55 9.80
CA PHE A 364 5.26 18.43 10.55
C PHE A 364 4.36 17.18 10.52
N LEU A 365 3.07 17.40 10.24
CA LEU A 365 2.05 16.38 10.15
C LEU A 365 1.97 15.80 8.73
N THR A 366 2.13 14.48 8.64
CA THR A 366 1.76 13.69 7.47
C THR A 366 0.57 12.81 7.83
N ALA A 367 -0.38 12.71 6.90
CA ALA A 367 -1.57 11.88 7.04
C ALA A 367 -1.69 10.97 5.82
N GLY A 368 -2.05 9.70 6.02
CA GLY A 368 -2.22 8.74 4.94
C GLY A 368 -3.36 7.78 5.19
N VAL A 369 -4.09 7.44 4.14
CA VAL A 369 -5.02 6.31 4.15
C VAL A 369 -4.20 5.04 3.94
N ASP A 370 -4.17 4.18 4.95
CA ASP A 370 -3.46 2.90 4.89
C ASP A 370 -4.28 1.89 4.07
N SER A 371 -5.59 1.85 4.30
CA SER A 371 -6.50 0.93 3.63
C SER A 371 -7.93 1.42 3.69
N PHE A 372 -8.71 1.11 2.66
CA PHE A 372 -10.09 1.51 2.51
C PHE A 372 -10.97 0.27 2.36
N TYR A 373 -11.74 -0.06 3.40
CA TYR A 373 -12.50 -1.30 3.48
C TYR A 373 -13.99 -1.08 3.28
N TYR A 374 -14.66 -2.03 2.63
CA TYR A 374 -16.12 -2.15 2.60
C TYR A 374 -16.56 -3.49 3.15
N PHE A 375 -17.77 -3.53 3.70
CA PHE A 375 -18.35 -4.76 4.24
C PHE A 375 -19.87 -4.76 4.07
N SER A 376 -20.43 -3.98 3.15
CA SER A 376 -21.83 -4.14 2.75
C SER A 376 -22.09 -3.30 1.51
N THR A 377 -22.70 -3.92 0.51
CA THR A 377 -23.18 -3.28 -0.71
C THR A 377 -24.71 -3.43 -0.79
N ASP A 378 -25.39 -2.38 -1.23
CA ASP A 378 -26.79 -2.42 -1.65
C ASP A 378 -26.84 -1.92 -3.09
N VAL A 379 -26.78 -2.89 -4.01
CA VAL A 379 -26.75 -2.66 -5.46
C VAL A 379 -27.98 -1.86 -5.92
N LEU A 380 -29.15 -2.11 -5.34
CA LEU A 380 -30.39 -1.44 -5.73
C LEU A 380 -30.45 0.00 -5.22
N ALA A 381 -29.92 0.25 -4.03
CA ALA A 381 -29.86 1.60 -3.45
C ALA A 381 -28.61 2.39 -3.86
N GLY A 382 -27.67 1.77 -4.60
CA GLY A 382 -26.38 2.38 -4.95
C GLY A 382 -25.53 2.70 -3.71
N ALA A 383 -25.64 1.88 -2.65
CA ALA A 383 -25.03 2.16 -1.37
C ALA A 383 -23.86 1.23 -1.01
N LEU A 384 -22.80 1.79 -0.43
CA LEU A 384 -21.60 1.07 0.00
C LEU A 384 -21.21 1.48 1.41
N ARG A 385 -21.07 0.52 2.31
CA ARG A 385 -20.77 0.73 3.74
C ARG A 385 -19.40 0.15 4.09
N GLY A 386 -18.67 0.87 4.92
CA GLY A 386 -17.31 0.47 5.25
C GLY A 386 -16.65 1.31 6.33
N VAL A 387 -15.33 1.15 6.46
CA VAL A 387 -14.45 1.97 7.31
C VAL A 387 -13.10 2.23 6.63
N VAL A 388 -12.37 3.23 7.11
CA VAL A 388 -11.05 3.60 6.61
C VAL A 388 -10.03 3.41 7.72
N LYS A 389 -8.90 2.78 7.39
CA LYS A 389 -7.71 2.74 8.22
C LYS A 389 -6.74 3.83 7.77
N TYR A 390 -6.28 4.65 8.69
CA TYR A 390 -5.39 5.76 8.38
C TYR A 390 -4.36 5.99 9.47
N THR A 391 -3.23 6.61 9.12
CA THR A 391 -2.12 6.89 10.03
C THR A 391 -1.77 8.38 10.03
N LEU A 392 -1.46 8.89 11.22
CA LEU A 392 -0.99 10.26 11.46
C LEU A 392 0.41 10.23 12.10
N SER A 393 1.36 11.00 11.56
CA SER A 393 2.73 11.06 12.10
C SER A 393 2.84 11.83 13.42
N SER A 394 1.92 12.76 13.69
CA SER A 394 1.84 13.54 14.93
C SER A 394 0.37 13.83 15.28
N PRO A 395 0.06 14.36 16.48
CA PRO A 395 -1.31 14.76 16.80
C PRO A 395 -1.81 15.88 15.88
N ALA A 396 -2.99 15.69 15.29
CA ALA A 396 -3.66 16.64 14.41
C ALA A 396 -4.63 17.55 15.17
N GLY A 397 -4.93 18.72 14.62
CA GLY A 397 -6.00 19.61 15.07
C GLY A 397 -7.37 19.20 14.54
N SER A 398 -7.40 18.65 13.32
CA SER A 398 -8.62 18.10 12.70
C SER A 398 -8.26 17.03 11.69
N VAL A 399 -9.17 16.07 11.49
CA VAL A 399 -9.04 14.99 10.50
C VAL A 399 -10.40 14.74 9.88
N ASN A 400 -10.47 14.79 8.55
CA ASN A 400 -11.63 14.45 7.74
C ASN A 400 -11.23 13.47 6.62
N LEU A 401 -12.20 12.68 6.18
CA LEU A 401 -12.08 11.75 5.08
C LEU A 401 -13.12 12.11 4.02
N ASP A 402 -12.67 12.43 2.82
CA ASP A 402 -13.49 12.85 1.70
C ASP A 402 -13.55 11.72 0.66
N PHE A 403 -14.76 11.41 0.19
CA PHE A 403 -15.00 10.32 -0.77
C PHE A 403 -15.52 10.88 -2.09
N TYR A 404 -14.95 10.40 -3.19
CA TYR A 404 -15.31 10.80 -4.54
C TYR A 404 -15.52 9.60 -5.45
N GLY A 405 -16.48 9.72 -6.36
CA GLY A 405 -16.74 8.68 -7.37
C GLY A 405 -15.81 8.78 -8.59
N PRO A 406 -16.00 7.91 -9.60
CA PRO A 406 -15.18 7.85 -10.81
C PRO A 406 -15.12 9.15 -11.60
N ASN A 407 -16.12 10.01 -11.45
CA ASN A 407 -16.22 11.32 -12.12
C ASN A 407 -15.64 12.47 -11.28
N LEU A 408 -14.88 12.17 -10.23
CA LEU A 408 -14.32 13.14 -9.26
C LEU A 408 -15.39 13.98 -8.52
N SER A 409 -16.65 13.55 -8.56
CA SER A 409 -17.75 14.17 -7.81
C SER A 409 -17.78 13.66 -6.37
N PRO A 410 -18.07 14.51 -5.37
CA PRO A 410 -18.16 14.10 -3.98
C PRO A 410 -19.36 13.17 -3.77
N ILE A 411 -19.12 12.05 -3.09
CA ILE A 411 -20.13 11.01 -2.78
C ILE A 411 -20.25 10.71 -1.29
N GLY A 412 -19.37 11.26 -0.45
CA GLY A 412 -19.44 11.15 1.01
C GLY A 412 -18.35 11.95 1.72
N GLN A 413 -18.54 12.17 3.03
CA GLN A 413 -17.54 12.79 3.90
C GLN A 413 -17.70 12.30 5.35
N LEU A 414 -16.58 12.05 6.03
CA LEU A 414 -16.53 11.83 7.48
C LEU A 414 -15.69 12.93 8.14
N THR A 415 -16.28 13.69 9.05
CA THR A 415 -15.59 14.78 9.77
C THR A 415 -15.26 14.41 11.21
N GLY A 416 -14.24 15.03 11.79
CA GLY A 416 -13.95 14.91 13.23
C GLY A 416 -13.47 13.53 13.66
N GLN A 417 -12.63 12.91 12.83
CA GLN A 417 -12.02 11.62 13.13
C GLN A 417 -10.95 11.75 14.24
N PRO A 418 -10.56 10.64 14.91
CA PRO A 418 -9.47 10.64 15.89
C PRO A 418 -8.22 11.41 15.43
N THR A 419 -7.64 12.19 16.35
CA THR A 419 -6.56 13.13 16.02
C THR A 419 -5.24 12.85 16.73
N SER A 420 -5.13 11.80 17.55
CA SER A 420 -3.84 11.47 18.18
C SER A 420 -2.86 10.88 17.16
N ALA A 421 -1.56 10.88 17.45
CA ALA A 421 -0.58 10.22 16.58
C ALA A 421 -0.81 8.70 16.50
N GLY A 422 -0.36 8.08 15.40
CA GLY A 422 -0.45 6.63 15.17
C GLY A 422 -1.57 6.22 14.21
N THR A 423 -1.90 4.93 14.21
CA THR A 423 -2.90 4.31 13.33
C THR A 423 -4.28 4.32 13.95
N HIS A 424 -5.29 4.62 13.14
CA HIS A 424 -6.68 4.78 13.55
C HIS A 424 -7.64 4.09 12.58
N TRP A 425 -8.84 3.84 13.10
CA TRP A 425 -9.99 3.45 12.32
C TRP A 425 -11.02 4.58 12.30
N SER A 426 -11.62 4.82 11.14
CA SER A 426 -12.71 5.78 11.01
C SER A 426 -13.99 5.27 11.67
N GLY A 427 -14.96 6.17 11.84
CA GLY A 427 -16.36 5.75 11.97
C GLY A 427 -16.85 5.01 10.73
N VAL A 428 -17.93 4.24 10.86
CA VAL A 428 -18.59 3.58 9.72
C VAL A 428 -19.17 4.63 8.78
N TYR A 429 -18.81 4.56 7.50
CA TYR A 429 -19.39 5.40 6.46
C TYR A 429 -20.48 4.67 5.68
N THR A 430 -21.30 5.44 4.95
CA THR A 430 -22.22 4.93 3.93
C THR A 430 -22.20 5.89 2.75
N LEU A 431 -21.75 5.41 1.60
CA LEU A 431 -21.82 6.10 0.32
C LEU A 431 -23.15 5.74 -0.33
N HIS A 432 -23.81 6.68 -1.02
CA HIS A 432 -25.15 6.50 -1.60
C HIS A 432 -25.21 6.73 -3.12
N ALA A 433 -24.06 6.90 -3.77
CA ALA A 433 -23.93 7.19 -5.19
C ALA A 433 -22.82 6.35 -5.82
N VAL A 434 -22.82 5.06 -5.48
CA VAL A 434 -21.91 4.06 -6.05
C VAL A 434 -22.68 3.28 -7.09
N ASP A 435 -22.17 3.27 -8.32
CA ASP A 435 -22.69 2.42 -9.38
C ASP A 435 -22.09 1.02 -9.22
N PHE A 436 -22.88 -0.02 -9.43
CA PHE A 436 -22.47 -1.41 -9.33
C PHE A 436 -22.77 -2.16 -10.63
N ASP A 437 -21.95 -3.15 -10.94
CA ASP A 437 -22.22 -4.07 -12.04
C ASP A 437 -23.21 -5.18 -11.66
N GLN A 438 -23.36 -6.17 -12.54
CA GLN A 438 -24.29 -7.29 -12.34
C GLN A 438 -23.85 -8.25 -11.23
N ASP A 439 -22.56 -8.26 -10.90
CA ASP A 439 -21.95 -9.15 -9.92
C ASP A 439 -21.88 -8.48 -8.53
N GLY A 440 -22.22 -7.17 -8.47
CA GLY A 440 -22.33 -6.39 -7.25
C GLY A 440 -21.06 -5.63 -6.91
N ASP A 441 -20.13 -5.54 -7.87
CA ASP A 441 -18.86 -4.84 -7.74
C ASP A 441 -18.98 -3.36 -8.14
N PRO A 442 -18.33 -2.43 -7.43
CA PRO A 442 -18.33 -1.02 -7.79
C PRO A 442 -17.75 -0.74 -9.19
N ILE A 443 -18.47 0.04 -9.99
CA ILE A 443 -18.02 0.44 -11.32
C ILE A 443 -17.08 1.65 -11.20
N GLY A 444 -15.81 1.43 -11.52
CA GLY A 444 -14.78 2.47 -11.54
C GLY A 444 -14.19 2.81 -10.18
N PRO A 445 -13.16 3.68 -10.12
CA PRO A 445 -12.45 3.97 -8.88
C PRO A 445 -13.30 4.81 -7.92
N ILE A 446 -13.27 4.44 -6.64
CA ILE A 446 -13.74 5.28 -5.53
C ILE A 446 -12.51 5.85 -4.84
N TYR A 447 -12.41 7.17 -4.79
CA TYR A 447 -11.27 7.85 -4.17
C TYR A 447 -11.60 8.17 -2.72
N CYS A 448 -10.71 7.77 -1.81
CA CYS A 448 -10.73 8.19 -0.41
C CYS A 448 -9.51 9.06 -0.13
N VAL A 449 -9.74 10.31 0.28
CA VAL A 449 -8.68 11.28 0.55
C VAL A 449 -8.74 11.74 2.00
N ILE A 450 -7.61 11.73 2.71
CA ILE A 450 -7.51 12.25 4.07
C ILE A 450 -7.08 13.71 4.06
N SER A 451 -7.87 14.56 4.73
CA SER A 451 -7.52 15.96 5.02
C SER A 451 -7.30 16.14 6.51
N ALA A 452 -6.12 16.62 6.90
CA ALA A 452 -5.78 16.87 8.30
C ALA A 452 -5.08 18.21 8.46
N THR A 453 -5.20 18.81 9.65
CA THR A 453 -4.48 20.03 10.02
C THR A 453 -3.56 19.74 11.19
N GLU A 454 -2.41 20.40 11.24
CA GLU A 454 -1.50 20.33 12.39
C GLU A 454 -2.21 20.59 13.73
N GLY A 455 -1.72 19.93 14.78
CA GLY A 455 -2.13 20.22 16.15
C GLY A 455 -1.56 21.55 16.64
N GLU A 456 -2.08 22.04 17.76
CA GLU A 456 -1.64 23.32 18.36
C GLU A 456 -0.13 23.34 18.67
N ALA A 457 0.45 22.21 19.09
CA ALA A 457 1.88 22.10 19.39
C ALA A 457 2.77 22.20 18.14
N ASP A 458 2.34 21.64 17.00
CA ASP A 458 3.06 21.73 15.74
C ASP A 458 2.88 23.13 15.13
N ALA A 459 1.67 23.67 15.22
CA ALA A 459 1.37 25.04 14.82
C ALA A 459 2.26 26.05 15.56
N LEU A 460 2.44 25.92 16.87
CA LEU A 460 3.33 26.79 17.68
C LEU A 460 4.81 26.73 17.26
N GLN A 461 5.24 25.66 16.60
CA GLN A 461 6.59 25.54 16.04
C GLN A 461 6.71 26.25 14.67
N ASN A 462 5.59 26.60 14.03
CA ASN A 462 5.58 27.33 12.78
C ASN A 462 5.99 28.79 12.98
N ARG A 463 6.84 29.25 12.07
CA ARG A 463 7.39 30.62 12.11
C ARG A 463 6.38 31.70 11.68
N ASP A 464 5.20 31.30 11.20
CA ASP A 464 4.09 32.15 10.78
C ASP A 464 3.12 32.52 11.92
N ARG A 465 3.59 32.42 13.17
CA ARG A 465 2.89 32.83 14.42
C ARG A 465 1.83 31.84 14.90
N GLY A 466 2.10 30.54 14.84
CA GLY A 466 1.17 29.56 15.42
C GLY A 466 0.04 29.15 14.48
N VAL A 467 0.15 29.39 13.17
CA VAL A 467 -0.90 29.01 12.22
C VAL A 467 -0.75 27.52 11.91
N ALA A 468 -1.81 26.76 12.16
CA ALA A 468 -1.83 25.34 11.83
C ALA A 468 -1.83 25.15 10.31
N LYS A 469 -0.88 24.37 9.79
CA LYS A 469 -0.81 24.05 8.37
C LYS A 469 -1.59 22.78 8.05
N PRO A 470 -2.11 22.65 6.82
CA PRO A 470 -2.63 21.38 6.35
C PRO A 470 -1.49 20.35 6.27
N ALA A 471 -1.79 19.12 6.64
CA ALA A 471 -0.92 17.97 6.37
C ALA A 471 -0.77 17.76 4.86
N LEU A 472 0.30 17.09 4.44
CA LEU A 472 0.34 16.52 3.09
C LEU A 472 -0.80 15.50 2.97
N GLN A 473 -1.79 15.85 2.15
CA GLN A 473 -2.94 15.01 1.89
C GLN A 473 -2.50 13.81 1.06
N LYS A 474 -3.01 12.63 1.41
CA LYS A 474 -2.79 11.37 0.70
C LYS A 474 -4.11 10.60 0.68
N GLY A 475 -4.15 9.50 -0.05
CA GLY A 475 -5.36 8.70 -0.17
C GLY A 475 -5.13 7.40 -0.92
N THR A 476 -6.23 6.73 -1.24
CA THR A 476 -6.19 5.52 -2.06
C THR A 476 -7.47 5.40 -2.88
N THR A 477 -7.37 4.66 -3.98
CA THR A 477 -8.50 4.14 -4.74
C THR A 477 -8.72 2.65 -4.53
N ALA A 478 -7.78 1.97 -3.86
CA ALA A 478 -7.85 0.55 -3.61
C ALA A 478 -8.94 0.30 -2.57
N LEU A 479 -10.03 -0.32 -3.01
CA LEU A 479 -11.12 -0.76 -2.18
C LEU A 479 -10.89 -2.24 -1.86
N THR A 480 -10.90 -2.59 -0.56
CA THR A 480 -10.66 -3.95 -0.09
C THR A 480 -11.89 -4.46 0.66
N CYS A 481 -12.21 -5.74 0.49
CA CYS A 481 -13.25 -6.35 1.29
C CYS A 481 -12.80 -6.42 2.76
N GLY A 482 -13.63 -5.96 3.69
CA GLY A 482 -13.34 -5.94 5.13
C GLY A 482 -13.49 -7.31 5.81
N LEU A 483 -14.02 -8.29 5.08
CA LEU A 483 -14.12 -9.69 5.49
C LEU A 483 -13.81 -10.51 4.25
N GLU A 484 -12.70 -11.23 4.25
CA GLU A 484 -12.16 -11.84 3.03
C GLU A 484 -11.80 -13.30 3.25
N ILE A 485 -12.18 -14.15 2.31
CA ILE A 485 -11.69 -15.51 2.12
C ILE A 485 -10.42 -15.42 1.29
N LEU A 486 -9.29 -15.80 1.88
CA LEU A 486 -7.99 -15.65 1.23
C LEU A 486 -7.71 -16.75 0.21
N GLN A 487 -8.05 -18.01 0.54
CA GLN A 487 -7.85 -19.18 -0.33
C GLN A 487 -8.79 -20.31 0.11
N PRO A 488 -9.77 -20.72 -0.71
CA PRO A 488 -10.41 -22.02 -0.60
C PRO A 488 -9.62 -23.05 -1.45
N ASP A 489 -8.89 -23.94 -0.79
CA ASP A 489 -8.16 -25.02 -1.45
C ASP A 489 -8.74 -26.37 -1.06
N GLY A 490 -9.11 -27.22 -2.02
CA GLY A 490 -9.51 -28.59 -1.71
C GLY A 490 -8.39 -29.60 -1.90
N HIS A 491 -8.71 -30.87 -1.67
CA HIS A 491 -7.80 -31.98 -1.97
C HIS A 491 -8.22 -32.65 -3.30
N PRO A 492 -7.31 -32.89 -4.26
CA PRO A 492 -5.92 -32.43 -4.31
C PRO A 492 -5.85 -30.90 -4.39
N SER A 493 -4.76 -30.30 -3.91
CA SER A 493 -4.56 -28.84 -3.75
C SER A 493 -4.70 -28.05 -5.05
N VAL A 494 -5.94 -27.84 -5.46
CA VAL A 494 -6.37 -27.06 -6.61
C VAL A 494 -7.31 -25.98 -6.05
N GLU A 495 -7.06 -24.75 -6.47
CA GLU A 495 -7.82 -23.57 -6.05
C GLU A 495 -9.30 -23.76 -6.42
N ASN A 496 -10.19 -23.56 -5.45
CA ASN A 496 -11.65 -23.61 -5.59
C ASN A 496 -12.26 -24.99 -5.93
N ASP A 497 -11.53 -26.09 -5.82
CA ASP A 497 -12.03 -27.43 -6.18
C ASP A 497 -11.88 -28.46 -5.03
N MET A 498 -12.93 -29.25 -4.77
CA MET A 498 -12.89 -30.42 -3.89
C MET A 498 -13.03 -31.72 -4.68
N VAL A 499 -12.05 -32.63 -4.59
CA VAL A 499 -12.11 -33.93 -5.28
C VAL A 499 -12.14 -35.06 -4.28
N PHE A 500 -13.06 -36.02 -4.50
CA PHE A 500 -13.07 -37.25 -3.72
C PHE A 500 -11.81 -38.08 -3.94
N ASP A 501 -11.22 -38.52 -2.84
CA ASP A 501 -10.11 -39.46 -2.87
C ASP A 501 -10.52 -40.79 -3.54
N ALA A 502 -9.53 -41.57 -3.95
CA ALA A 502 -9.75 -42.89 -4.56
C ALA A 502 -9.81 -44.03 -3.52
N VAL A 503 -10.07 -43.73 -2.23
CA VAL A 503 -10.08 -44.75 -1.17
C VAL A 503 -11.31 -45.65 -1.32
N PRO A 504 -11.15 -46.99 -1.32
CA PRO A 504 -12.28 -47.92 -1.45
C PRO A 504 -13.44 -47.64 -0.50
N ALA A 505 -14.67 -47.78 -1.01
CA ALA A 505 -15.88 -47.61 -0.21
C ALA A 505 -15.86 -48.56 1.01
N PRO A 506 -16.30 -48.12 2.21
CA PRO A 506 -16.98 -46.85 2.50
C PRO A 506 -16.03 -45.70 2.92
N GLY A 507 -14.72 -45.86 2.78
CA GLY A 507 -13.71 -45.00 3.45
C GLY A 507 -13.35 -43.70 2.73
N GLY A 508 -13.93 -43.42 1.56
CA GLY A 508 -13.57 -42.24 0.78
C GLY A 508 -14.19 -40.93 1.28
N GLY A 509 -13.53 -39.82 0.96
CA GLY A 509 -13.96 -38.47 1.32
C GLY A 509 -13.26 -37.38 0.51
N CYS A 510 -13.62 -36.13 0.78
CA CYS A 510 -12.95 -34.95 0.26
C CYS A 510 -12.85 -33.88 1.33
N THR A 511 -11.84 -33.02 1.21
CA THR A 511 -11.56 -31.97 2.19
C THR A 511 -11.34 -30.64 1.47
N LEU A 512 -11.91 -29.57 2.03
CA LEU A 512 -11.63 -28.17 1.72
C LEU A 512 -10.93 -27.56 2.93
N ALA A 513 -9.85 -26.83 2.70
CA ALA A 513 -9.24 -25.92 3.65
C ALA A 513 -9.52 -24.49 3.19
N ALA A 514 -9.94 -23.63 4.11
CA ALA A 514 -10.15 -22.22 3.83
C ALA A 514 -9.50 -21.35 4.92
N GLN A 515 -8.99 -20.20 4.51
CA GLN A 515 -8.47 -19.17 5.40
C GLN A 515 -9.23 -17.87 5.17
N GLY A 516 -9.40 -17.10 6.24
CA GLY A 516 -10.10 -15.82 6.15
C GLY A 516 -9.57 -14.83 7.15
N THR A 517 -9.85 -13.56 6.89
CA THR A 517 -9.39 -12.45 7.72
C THR A 517 -10.38 -11.30 7.71
N THR A 518 -10.34 -10.51 8.78
CA THR A 518 -11.00 -9.21 8.87
C THR A 518 -10.00 -8.06 8.68
N HIS A 519 -8.75 -8.33 8.31
CA HIS A 519 -7.68 -7.32 8.20
C HIS A 519 -7.44 -6.52 9.51
N GLY A 520 -7.80 -7.11 10.65
CA GLY A 520 -7.75 -6.49 11.97
C GLY A 520 -8.92 -5.57 12.30
N LEU A 521 -9.99 -5.57 11.49
CA LEU A 521 -11.26 -4.90 11.78
C LEU A 521 -11.96 -5.51 12.99
N ALA A 522 -11.91 -6.83 13.10
CA ALA A 522 -12.46 -7.58 14.20
C ALA A 522 -11.49 -8.71 14.61
N ASN A 523 -11.92 -9.52 15.57
CA ASN A 523 -11.11 -10.63 16.05
C ASN A 523 -11.25 -11.83 15.12
N ASP A 524 -10.22 -12.14 14.32
CA ASP A 524 -10.25 -13.28 13.38
C ASP A 524 -10.52 -14.64 14.08
N ALA A 525 -10.35 -14.75 15.40
CA ALA A 525 -10.74 -15.94 16.16
C ALA A 525 -12.27 -16.15 16.26
N GLU A 526 -13.07 -15.13 15.95
CA GLU A 526 -14.54 -15.12 16.01
C GLU A 526 -15.19 -15.20 14.62
N LEU A 527 -14.40 -15.45 13.56
CA LEU A 527 -14.91 -15.77 12.23
C LEU A 527 -15.79 -17.02 12.28
N GLU A 528 -16.88 -17.01 11.52
CA GLU A 528 -17.86 -18.09 11.42
C GLU A 528 -17.95 -18.54 9.97
N TRP A 529 -17.81 -19.85 9.75
CA TRP A 529 -17.77 -20.44 8.41
C TRP A 529 -18.97 -21.35 8.17
N SER A 530 -19.42 -21.39 6.92
CA SER A 530 -20.39 -22.38 6.46
C SER A 530 -20.08 -22.85 5.06
N LEU A 531 -20.50 -24.08 4.75
CA LEU A 531 -20.41 -24.66 3.42
C LEU A 531 -21.81 -25.12 3.02
N SER A 532 -22.28 -24.68 1.85
CA SER A 532 -23.61 -25.05 1.37
C SER A 532 -23.72 -26.56 1.19
N PRO A 533 -24.80 -27.21 1.69
CA PRO A 533 -24.94 -28.65 1.61
C PRO A 533 -25.23 -29.10 0.18
N ILE A 534 -24.26 -29.78 -0.43
CA ILE A 534 -24.43 -30.43 -1.75
C ILE A 534 -24.63 -31.95 -1.65
N MET A 535 -24.36 -32.54 -0.48
CA MET A 535 -24.50 -33.98 -0.22
C MET A 535 -25.46 -34.26 0.93
N THR A 536 -26.41 -35.15 0.69
CA THR A 536 -27.42 -35.55 1.69
C THR A 536 -27.07 -36.84 2.43
N GLN A 537 -26.13 -37.63 1.91
CA GLN A 537 -25.73 -38.93 2.50
C GLN A 537 -24.28 -38.96 3.03
N SER A 538 -23.44 -38.00 2.63
CA SER A 538 -22.11 -37.81 3.21
C SER A 538 -22.21 -36.99 4.49
N VAL A 539 -21.38 -37.32 5.48
CA VAL A 539 -21.33 -36.58 6.75
C VAL A 539 -20.29 -35.47 6.61
N LEU A 540 -20.75 -34.22 6.63
CA LEU A 540 -19.89 -33.04 6.70
C LEU A 540 -19.39 -32.85 8.14
N THR A 541 -18.08 -32.90 8.33
CA THR A 541 -17.41 -32.52 9.57
C THR A 541 -16.57 -31.28 9.34
N THR A 542 -16.30 -30.54 10.42
CA THR A 542 -15.49 -29.31 10.36
C THR A 542 -14.39 -29.35 11.41
N VAL A 543 -13.27 -28.72 11.09
CA VAL A 543 -12.16 -28.51 12.02
C VAL A 543 -11.77 -27.03 11.95
N PRO A 544 -11.96 -26.25 13.03
CA PRO A 544 -12.59 -26.63 14.29
C PRO A 544 -14.11 -26.89 14.16
N ASP A 545 -14.70 -27.51 15.18
CA ASP A 545 -16.15 -27.74 15.31
C ASP A 545 -16.67 -27.03 16.59
N PRO A 546 -17.55 -26.02 16.48
CA PRO A 546 -18.13 -25.48 15.24
C PRO A 546 -17.10 -24.79 14.33
N ALA A 547 -17.43 -24.69 13.04
CA ALA A 547 -16.61 -24.11 11.99
C ALA A 547 -16.32 -22.62 12.25
N ALA A 548 -15.17 -22.33 12.86
CA ALA A 548 -14.83 -21.00 13.35
C ALA A 548 -13.32 -20.68 13.30
N GLY A 549 -12.99 -19.39 13.40
CA GLY A 549 -11.62 -18.88 13.46
C GLY A 549 -11.00 -18.56 12.09
N SER A 550 -9.74 -18.14 12.08
CA SER A 550 -9.03 -17.68 10.88
C SER A 550 -8.76 -18.76 9.84
N SER A 551 -8.98 -20.03 10.19
CA SER A 551 -8.81 -21.15 9.29
C SER A 551 -9.81 -22.25 9.65
N VAL A 552 -10.40 -22.84 8.62
CA VAL A 552 -11.35 -23.93 8.75
C VAL A 552 -11.01 -25.04 7.76
N SER A 553 -11.33 -26.27 8.13
CA SER A 553 -11.34 -27.39 7.21
C SER A 553 -12.70 -28.07 7.22
N PHE A 554 -13.32 -28.16 6.05
CA PHE A 554 -14.55 -28.90 5.82
C PHE A 554 -14.21 -30.27 5.23
N THR A 555 -14.70 -31.35 5.81
CA THR A 555 -14.48 -32.71 5.30
C THR A 555 -15.80 -33.43 5.12
N TYR A 556 -16.09 -33.84 3.89
CA TYR A 556 -17.14 -34.80 3.63
C TYR A 556 -16.58 -36.21 3.78
N SER A 557 -17.17 -36.97 4.70
CA SER A 557 -16.87 -38.40 4.87
C SER A 557 -17.99 -39.25 4.25
N GLY A 558 -17.60 -40.28 3.52
CA GLY A 558 -18.50 -41.10 2.72
C GLY A 558 -18.67 -40.56 1.31
N LEU A 559 -18.88 -41.49 0.38
CA LEU A 559 -18.91 -41.22 -1.05
C LEU A 559 -20.33 -40.85 -1.50
N PRO A 560 -20.47 -39.95 -2.50
CA PRO A 560 -21.77 -39.62 -3.08
C PRO A 560 -22.49 -40.86 -3.64
N ALA A 561 -23.81 -40.91 -3.47
CA ALA A 561 -24.67 -41.98 -3.95
C ALA A 561 -25.15 -41.81 -5.38
N SER A 562 -25.28 -40.56 -5.84
CA SER A 562 -25.74 -40.19 -7.17
C SER A 562 -24.95 -39.02 -7.70
N ASN A 563 -25.01 -38.82 -9.02
CA ASN A 563 -24.37 -37.73 -9.74
C ASN A 563 -24.91 -36.36 -9.29
N SER A 564 -26.19 -36.31 -8.87
CA SER A 564 -26.85 -35.09 -8.37
C SER A 564 -26.30 -34.56 -7.04
N GLN A 565 -25.37 -35.27 -6.39
CA GLN A 565 -24.74 -34.86 -5.13
C GLN A 565 -23.37 -34.18 -5.34
N PHE A 566 -22.94 -34.08 -6.59
CA PHE A 566 -21.86 -33.20 -7.02
C PHE A 566 -22.43 -31.88 -7.51
N GLY A 567 -21.58 -30.87 -7.64
CA GLY A 567 -22.07 -29.56 -8.04
C GLY A 567 -21.20 -28.40 -7.55
N PRO A 568 -21.59 -27.17 -7.93
CA PRO A 568 -21.10 -25.99 -7.24
C PRO A 568 -21.60 -25.99 -5.80
N ALA A 569 -20.75 -25.55 -4.88
CA ALA A 569 -21.08 -25.27 -3.49
C ALA A 569 -20.54 -23.89 -3.13
N LEU A 570 -21.20 -23.20 -2.21
CA LEU A 570 -20.76 -21.91 -1.70
C LEU A 570 -20.09 -22.12 -0.35
N VAL A 571 -18.84 -21.69 -0.24
CA VAL A 571 -18.18 -21.47 1.05
C VAL A 571 -18.44 -20.03 1.46
N THR A 572 -18.96 -19.84 2.66
CA THR A 572 -19.38 -18.53 3.15
C THR A 572 -18.71 -18.24 4.48
N LEU A 573 -18.08 -17.07 4.54
CA LEU A 573 -17.43 -16.50 5.72
C LEU A 573 -18.28 -15.36 6.27
N THR A 574 -18.50 -15.38 7.57
CA THR A 574 -19.28 -14.37 8.30
C THR A 574 -18.58 -13.98 9.61
N HIS A 575 -19.04 -12.90 10.24
CA HIS A 575 -18.54 -12.47 11.53
C HIS A 575 -19.66 -11.87 12.37
N SER A 576 -19.66 -12.11 13.69
CA SER A 576 -20.72 -11.68 14.61
C SER A 576 -20.58 -10.24 15.13
N ASP A 577 -19.40 -9.63 14.95
CA ASP A 577 -19.14 -8.23 15.29
C ASP A 577 -20.20 -7.28 14.66
N PRO A 578 -20.77 -6.33 15.43
CA PRO A 578 -21.77 -5.39 14.92
C PRO A 578 -21.35 -4.59 13.69
N ILE A 579 -20.06 -4.32 13.49
CA ILE A 579 -19.54 -3.61 12.32
C ILE A 579 -19.77 -4.43 11.05
N LEU A 580 -19.53 -5.75 11.10
CA LEU A 580 -19.65 -6.67 9.97
C LEU A 580 -21.04 -7.32 9.86
N SER A 581 -21.98 -6.93 10.72
CA SER A 581 -23.30 -7.56 10.80
C SER A 581 -24.08 -7.48 9.48
N GLY A 582 -24.53 -8.65 9.00
CA GLY A 582 -25.29 -8.79 7.77
C GLY A 582 -24.45 -8.89 6.50
N TYR A 583 -23.12 -8.88 6.64
CA TYR A 583 -22.20 -9.17 5.56
C TYR A 583 -21.74 -10.62 5.58
N ALA A 584 -21.48 -11.14 4.39
CA ALA A 584 -20.89 -12.44 4.21
C ALA A 584 -19.99 -12.35 2.99
N ASP A 585 -18.78 -12.89 3.11
CA ASP A 585 -17.95 -13.14 1.94
C ASP A 585 -18.22 -14.56 1.46
N THR A 586 -18.33 -14.76 0.15
CA THR A 586 -18.77 -16.04 -0.41
C THR A 586 -18.01 -16.37 -1.68
N GLU A 587 -17.43 -17.57 -1.69
CA GLU A 587 -16.72 -18.12 -2.84
C GLU A 587 -17.45 -19.36 -3.36
N GLU A 588 -17.56 -19.48 -4.69
CA GLU A 588 -18.04 -20.70 -5.34
C GLU A 588 -16.89 -21.69 -5.46
N ILE A 589 -17.07 -22.86 -4.84
CA ILE A 589 -16.21 -24.01 -5.03
C ILE A 589 -16.94 -25.08 -5.83
N ARG A 590 -16.19 -26.01 -6.42
CA ARG A 590 -16.77 -27.09 -7.21
C ARG A 590 -16.38 -28.43 -6.64
N VAL A 591 -17.33 -29.35 -6.58
CA VAL A 591 -17.13 -30.66 -5.94
C VAL A 591 -17.28 -31.78 -6.95
N TYR A 592 -16.25 -32.60 -7.06
CA TYR A 592 -16.05 -33.56 -8.14
C TYR A 592 -15.59 -34.93 -7.63
N TYR A 593 -15.65 -35.93 -8.49
CA TYR A 593 -14.97 -37.21 -8.29
C TYR A 593 -13.73 -37.33 -9.16
N SER A 594 -12.74 -38.09 -8.67
CA SER A 594 -11.57 -38.43 -9.47
C SER A 594 -11.97 -39.32 -10.65
N GLY A 595 -11.54 -38.94 -11.85
CA GLY A 595 -11.92 -39.61 -13.10
C GLY A 595 -11.56 -41.10 -13.13
N THR A 596 -10.39 -41.50 -12.63
CA THR A 596 -9.94 -42.91 -12.65
C THR A 596 -10.39 -43.73 -11.44
N ALA A 597 -11.00 -43.10 -10.44
CA ALA A 597 -11.40 -43.79 -9.23
C ALA A 597 -12.56 -44.76 -9.50
N ARG A 598 -12.66 -45.82 -8.68
CA ARG A 598 -13.68 -46.89 -8.81
C ARG A 598 -14.49 -47.07 -7.54
N ASN A 599 -14.36 -46.15 -6.60
CA ASN A 599 -14.84 -46.27 -5.23
C ASN A 599 -16.26 -45.74 -5.03
N HIS A 600 -17.08 -45.57 -6.06
CA HIS A 600 -18.50 -45.19 -5.92
C HIS A 600 -19.28 -46.12 -4.97
N SER A 601 -20.41 -45.66 -4.42
CA SER A 601 -21.15 -46.37 -3.35
C SER A 601 -22.17 -47.42 -3.82
N GLY A 602 -22.50 -47.46 -5.11
CA GLY A 602 -23.46 -48.42 -5.69
C GLY A 602 -22.94 -49.83 -6.01
N GLN A 603 -23.79 -50.63 -6.67
CA GLN A 603 -23.43 -51.96 -7.18
C GLN A 603 -22.24 -51.88 -8.14
N GLY A 604 -21.27 -52.79 -8.01
CA GLY A 604 -20.04 -52.77 -8.82
C GLY A 604 -18.91 -51.89 -8.26
N SER A 605 -19.04 -51.40 -7.02
CA SER A 605 -17.99 -50.63 -6.32
C SER A 605 -16.64 -51.36 -6.27
N ASN A 606 -15.56 -50.59 -6.38
CA ASN A 606 -14.15 -50.98 -6.50
C ASN A 606 -13.81 -51.72 -7.80
N VAL A 607 -14.76 -51.82 -8.72
CA VAL A 607 -14.62 -52.57 -9.97
C VAL A 607 -14.99 -51.67 -11.15
N THR A 608 -16.10 -50.94 -11.07
CA THR A 608 -16.57 -50.04 -12.14
C THR A 608 -15.98 -48.65 -11.98
N PRO A 609 -15.53 -47.97 -13.05
CA PRO A 609 -15.09 -46.57 -12.98
C PRO A 609 -16.20 -45.63 -12.50
N ASN A 610 -15.80 -44.61 -11.72
CA ASN A 610 -16.71 -43.59 -11.20
C ASN A 610 -17.36 -42.79 -12.32
N TRP A 611 -16.60 -42.44 -13.38
CA TRP A 611 -17.16 -41.74 -14.55
C TRP A 611 -18.34 -42.51 -15.11
N TYR A 612 -18.21 -43.82 -15.30
CA TYR A 612 -19.28 -44.66 -15.84
C TYR A 612 -20.49 -44.69 -14.90
N TYR A 613 -20.23 -44.97 -13.62
CA TYR A 613 -21.28 -45.09 -12.63
C TYR A 613 -22.13 -43.81 -12.51
N TYR A 614 -21.48 -42.65 -12.39
CA TYR A 614 -22.15 -41.37 -12.22
C TYR A 614 -22.69 -40.80 -13.53
N TRP A 615 -21.99 -40.95 -14.67
CA TRP A 615 -22.50 -40.51 -15.97
C TRP A 615 -23.76 -41.25 -16.40
N ARG A 616 -23.81 -42.57 -16.17
CA ARG A 616 -25.03 -43.34 -16.41
C ARG A 616 -26.18 -42.86 -15.54
N GLU A 617 -25.95 -42.72 -14.24
CA GLU A 617 -27.00 -42.30 -13.30
C GLU A 617 -27.51 -40.89 -13.61
N GLY A 618 -26.60 -39.96 -13.94
CA GLY A 618 -26.90 -38.58 -14.29
C GLY A 618 -27.43 -38.37 -15.70
N SER A 619 -27.51 -39.43 -16.54
CA SER A 619 -27.79 -39.31 -17.97
C SER A 619 -26.88 -38.27 -18.65
N VAL A 620 -25.59 -38.32 -18.33
CA VAL A 620 -24.56 -37.44 -18.92
C VAL A 620 -24.35 -37.76 -20.40
N VAL A 621 -24.47 -39.03 -20.76
CA VAL A 621 -24.53 -39.51 -22.15
C VAL A 621 -25.82 -40.31 -22.29
N ASP A 622 -26.71 -39.89 -23.20
CA ASP A 622 -28.06 -40.47 -23.34
C ASP A 622 -28.02 -42.00 -23.55
N ASP A 623 -27.08 -42.44 -24.39
CA ASP A 623 -26.87 -43.84 -24.76
C ASP A 623 -26.24 -44.70 -23.64
N LEU A 624 -25.93 -44.14 -22.47
CA LEU A 624 -25.51 -44.93 -21.29
C LEU A 624 -26.68 -45.28 -20.37
N SER A 625 -27.75 -44.47 -20.37
CA SER A 625 -28.83 -44.52 -19.36
C SER A 625 -29.63 -45.84 -19.32
N GLY A 626 -29.66 -46.59 -20.41
CA GLY A 626 -30.45 -47.82 -20.56
C GLY A 626 -29.75 -49.14 -20.18
N TYR A 627 -28.49 -49.12 -19.72
CA TYR A 627 -27.62 -50.31 -19.76
C TYR A 627 -27.08 -50.73 -18.37
N GLU A 628 -27.27 -52.02 -18.03
CA GLU A 628 -26.61 -52.67 -16.87
C GLU A 628 -25.27 -53.27 -17.31
N PHE A 629 -24.22 -53.03 -16.53
CA PHE A 629 -22.82 -53.35 -16.86
C PHE A 629 -22.35 -54.54 -16.02
N ASP A 630 -21.92 -55.62 -16.66
CA ASP A 630 -21.06 -56.62 -16.04
C ASP A 630 -19.61 -56.26 -16.42
N TYR A 631 -18.86 -55.70 -15.48
CA TYR A 631 -17.44 -55.41 -15.70
C TYR A 631 -16.62 -56.71 -15.61
N SER A 632 -15.78 -56.99 -16.61
CA SER A 632 -14.81 -58.08 -16.55
C SER A 632 -13.46 -57.56 -16.06
N PRO A 633 -13.00 -57.89 -14.84
CA PRO A 633 -11.73 -57.41 -14.32
C PRO A 633 -10.50 -57.88 -15.11
N GLY A 634 -10.64 -58.91 -15.95
CA GLY A 634 -9.56 -59.46 -16.76
C GLY A 634 -9.25 -58.63 -18.00
N ASP A 635 -10.23 -57.89 -18.51
CA ASP A 635 -10.20 -57.35 -19.88
C ASP A 635 -10.32 -55.82 -19.96
N GLY A 636 -10.56 -55.12 -18.85
CA GLY A 636 -10.53 -53.64 -18.82
C GLY A 636 -11.72 -52.94 -19.49
N TYR A 637 -12.75 -53.70 -19.84
CA TYR A 637 -14.03 -53.17 -20.33
C TYR A 637 -15.18 -53.71 -19.48
N GLY A 638 -16.34 -53.08 -19.61
CA GLY A 638 -17.57 -53.79 -19.28
C GLY A 638 -18.56 -53.79 -20.42
N SER A 639 -19.43 -54.78 -20.33
CA SER A 639 -20.21 -55.28 -21.45
C SER A 639 -21.65 -55.53 -21.02
N TYR A 640 -22.57 -55.42 -21.97
CA TYR A 640 -23.98 -55.81 -21.82
C TYR A 640 -24.26 -57.22 -22.37
N HIS A 641 -25.18 -57.95 -21.73
CA HIS A 641 -25.83 -59.14 -22.31
C HIS A 641 -27.34 -59.18 -21.94
N PRO A 642 -28.20 -59.60 -22.87
CA PRO A 642 -28.52 -61.01 -22.86
C PRO A 642 -28.30 -61.73 -24.20
N LEU A 643 -27.97 -61.03 -25.30
CA LEU A 643 -27.63 -61.64 -26.60
C LEU A 643 -26.75 -60.69 -27.46
N TRP A 644 -25.48 -60.42 -27.07
CA TRP A 644 -24.43 -59.69 -27.86
C TRP A 644 -24.47 -58.13 -27.84
N GLY A 645 -24.19 -57.50 -26.68
CA GLY A 645 -24.40 -56.07 -26.44
C GLY A 645 -23.16 -55.16 -26.32
N LEU A 646 -23.43 -53.85 -26.42
CA LEU A 646 -22.53 -52.70 -26.25
C LEU A 646 -21.42 -52.91 -25.19
N SER A 647 -20.16 -52.77 -25.60
CA SER A 647 -19.00 -52.91 -24.74
C SER A 647 -18.20 -51.61 -24.70
N VAL A 648 -18.09 -51.01 -23.52
CA VAL A 648 -17.37 -49.74 -23.33
C VAL A 648 -16.13 -50.01 -22.48
N HIS A 649 -14.95 -49.78 -23.07
CA HIS A 649 -13.66 -49.94 -22.39
C HIS A 649 -13.39 -48.79 -21.42
N ASP A 650 -12.53 -49.02 -20.42
CA ASP A 650 -12.06 -47.98 -19.50
C ASP A 650 -11.39 -46.78 -20.21
N ALA A 651 -10.98 -46.98 -21.46
CA ALA A 651 -10.32 -45.99 -22.32
C ALA A 651 -11.30 -45.29 -23.28
N ALA A 652 -12.59 -45.65 -23.27
CA ALA A 652 -13.60 -44.99 -24.09
C ALA A 652 -13.65 -43.45 -23.96
N PRO A 653 -13.29 -42.82 -22.82
CA PRO A 653 -13.19 -41.36 -22.75
C PRO A 653 -11.80 -40.79 -23.10
N SER A 654 -10.80 -41.57 -23.51
CA SER A 654 -9.41 -41.05 -23.63
C SER A 654 -9.14 -40.28 -24.92
N LEU A 655 -9.45 -40.87 -26.08
CA LEU A 655 -9.26 -40.27 -27.41
C LEU A 655 -9.92 -41.18 -28.44
N ASN A 656 -10.64 -40.58 -29.38
CA ASN A 656 -11.02 -41.21 -30.63
C ASN A 656 -10.31 -40.48 -31.78
N GLU A 657 -9.84 -41.23 -32.78
CA GLU A 657 -9.02 -40.71 -33.87
C GLU A 657 -9.80 -40.67 -35.19
N VAL A 658 -9.41 -39.74 -36.07
CA VAL A 658 -9.94 -39.67 -37.44
C VAL A 658 -9.02 -40.41 -38.40
N PHE A 659 -9.61 -41.26 -39.22
CA PHE A 659 -8.89 -42.07 -40.21
C PHE A 659 -9.32 -41.72 -41.63
N TYR A 660 -8.37 -41.85 -42.56
CA TYR A 660 -8.57 -41.62 -43.99
C TYR A 660 -8.42 -42.95 -44.73
N VAL A 661 -9.54 -43.50 -45.19
CA VAL A 661 -9.59 -44.82 -45.84
C VAL A 661 -9.95 -44.68 -47.32
N TYR A 662 -9.52 -45.64 -48.13
CA TYR A 662 -9.63 -45.60 -49.59
C TYR A 662 -10.32 -46.85 -50.10
N HIS A 663 -11.21 -46.69 -51.07
CA HIS A 663 -11.86 -47.84 -51.69
C HIS A 663 -10.85 -48.71 -52.45
N VAL A 664 -10.90 -50.03 -52.27
CA VAL A 664 -9.95 -51.00 -52.84
C VAL A 664 -9.94 -50.96 -54.37
N ASP A 665 -11.12 -50.98 -55.00
CA ASP A 665 -11.26 -50.95 -56.47
C ASP A 665 -11.31 -49.55 -57.11
N ASP A 666 -11.54 -48.50 -56.32
CA ASP A 666 -11.48 -47.10 -56.78
C ASP A 666 -10.68 -46.22 -55.80
N PRO A 667 -9.34 -46.27 -55.83
CA PRO A 667 -8.50 -45.53 -54.90
C PRO A 667 -8.63 -44.00 -54.99
N GLN A 668 -9.40 -43.45 -55.94
CA GLN A 668 -9.74 -42.03 -55.99
C GLN A 668 -10.90 -41.67 -55.07
N HIS A 669 -11.68 -42.66 -54.63
CA HIS A 669 -12.76 -42.50 -53.67
C HIS A 669 -12.22 -42.68 -52.25
N GLN A 670 -12.20 -41.58 -51.51
CA GLN A 670 -11.70 -41.50 -50.14
C GLN A 670 -12.84 -41.17 -49.20
N GLU A 671 -12.85 -41.81 -48.03
CA GLU A 671 -13.77 -41.49 -46.94
C GLU A 671 -13.01 -41.15 -45.67
N ILE A 672 -13.63 -40.29 -44.87
CA ILE A 672 -13.16 -39.95 -43.52
C ILE A 672 -14.04 -40.72 -42.54
N ILE A 673 -13.43 -41.51 -41.68
CA ILE A 673 -14.10 -42.30 -40.63
C ILE A 673 -13.53 -41.91 -39.26
N GLY A 674 -14.27 -42.18 -38.20
CA GLY A 674 -13.94 -41.80 -36.83
C GLY A 674 -14.17 -40.33 -36.48
N SER A 675 -13.95 -39.96 -35.23
CA SER A 675 -14.17 -38.60 -34.71
C SER A 675 -13.03 -38.18 -33.77
N ASP A 676 -12.43 -37.00 -34.02
CA ASP A 676 -11.30 -36.44 -33.26
C ASP A 676 -11.82 -35.78 -31.97
N VAL A 677 -12.19 -36.61 -31.00
CA VAL A 677 -12.86 -36.20 -29.75
C VAL A 677 -12.30 -36.94 -28.53
N THR A 678 -12.42 -36.34 -27.35
CA THR A 678 -11.99 -36.91 -26.05
C THR A 678 -13.16 -36.95 -25.05
N GLY A 679 -12.96 -37.33 -23.79
CA GLY A 679 -13.91 -37.17 -22.69
C GLY A 679 -15.33 -37.69 -22.98
N LEU A 680 -16.34 -36.87 -22.63
CA LEU A 680 -17.76 -37.20 -22.83
C LEU A 680 -18.13 -37.44 -24.30
N ASP A 681 -17.56 -36.67 -25.24
CA ASP A 681 -17.88 -36.80 -26.67
C ASP A 681 -17.27 -38.09 -27.26
N CYS A 682 -16.08 -38.48 -26.79
CA CYS A 682 -15.45 -39.74 -27.14
C CYS A 682 -16.24 -40.93 -26.60
N CYS A 683 -16.75 -40.82 -25.37
CA CYS A 683 -17.63 -41.84 -24.81
C CYS A 683 -18.95 -41.97 -25.62
N ALA A 684 -19.57 -40.85 -26.01
CA ALA A 684 -20.75 -40.83 -26.85
C ALA A 684 -20.48 -41.39 -28.26
N ALA A 685 -19.32 -41.08 -28.85
CA ALA A 685 -18.87 -41.66 -30.12
C ALA A 685 -18.67 -43.17 -30.02
N THR A 686 -18.07 -43.65 -28.92
CA THR A 686 -17.89 -45.09 -28.65
C THR A 686 -19.24 -45.80 -28.50
N CYS A 687 -20.20 -45.18 -27.82
CA CYS A 687 -21.56 -45.73 -27.73
C CYS A 687 -22.22 -45.81 -29.11
N ALA A 688 -22.10 -44.76 -29.94
CA ALA A 688 -22.64 -44.75 -31.29
C ALA A 688 -21.99 -45.82 -32.19
N HIS A 689 -20.68 -46.04 -32.06
CA HIS A 689 -19.95 -47.11 -32.75
C HIS A 689 -20.57 -48.49 -32.47
N GLU A 690 -20.64 -48.85 -31.19
CA GLU A 690 -21.14 -50.15 -30.74
C GLU A 690 -22.62 -50.35 -31.06
N LEU A 691 -23.42 -49.28 -31.02
CA LEU A 691 -24.84 -49.33 -31.40
C LEU A 691 -25.05 -49.56 -32.90
N GLU A 692 -24.15 -49.08 -33.78
CA GLU A 692 -24.27 -49.31 -35.21
C GLU A 692 -23.98 -50.77 -35.58
N HIS A 693 -22.97 -51.40 -34.95
CA HIS A 693 -22.74 -52.86 -35.06
C HIS A 693 -24.01 -53.65 -34.73
N MET A 694 -24.68 -53.29 -33.63
CA MET A 694 -25.95 -53.91 -33.25
C MET A 694 -27.07 -53.63 -34.26
N ALA A 695 -27.12 -52.42 -34.81
CA ALA A 695 -28.12 -52.03 -35.80
C ALA A 695 -27.93 -52.80 -37.11
N ASN A 696 -26.69 -52.95 -37.59
CA ASN A 696 -26.34 -53.71 -38.79
C ASN A 696 -26.74 -55.18 -38.67
N TYR A 697 -26.36 -55.83 -37.56
CA TYR A 697 -26.79 -57.20 -37.28
C TYR A 697 -28.32 -57.33 -37.20
N GLY A 698 -29.01 -56.36 -36.59
CA GLY A 698 -30.48 -56.32 -36.55
C GLY A 698 -31.13 -56.16 -37.93
N ARG A 699 -30.50 -55.42 -38.86
CA ARG A 699 -30.93 -55.26 -40.25
C ARG A 699 -30.82 -56.56 -41.03
N CYS A 700 -29.84 -57.43 -40.70
CA CYS A 700 -29.61 -58.73 -41.34
C CYS A 700 -30.69 -59.79 -41.09
N GLY A 701 -31.62 -59.58 -40.15
CA GLY A 701 -32.68 -60.53 -39.79
C GLY A 701 -33.64 -60.90 -40.93
N GLY A 702 -33.20 -61.77 -41.85
CA GLY A 702 -33.96 -62.27 -43.01
C GLY A 702 -33.63 -61.62 -44.35
N GLN A 703 -32.59 -60.78 -44.43
CA GLN A 703 -32.12 -60.17 -45.68
C GLN A 703 -30.94 -60.95 -46.29
N GLN A 704 -30.64 -60.72 -47.57
CA GLN A 704 -29.48 -61.31 -48.23
C GLN A 704 -28.24 -60.49 -47.90
N ASP A 705 -27.15 -61.18 -47.60
CA ASP A 705 -25.81 -60.67 -47.29
C ASP A 705 -24.85 -61.62 -48.03
N SER A 706 -24.18 -61.10 -49.06
CA SER A 706 -23.55 -61.90 -50.11
C SER A 706 -22.06 -62.18 -49.86
N ASP A 707 -21.36 -61.32 -49.13
CA ASP A 707 -19.99 -61.52 -48.66
C ASP A 707 -19.91 -61.94 -47.18
N GLY A 708 -21.00 -61.82 -46.43
CA GLY A 708 -21.17 -62.39 -45.09
C GLY A 708 -20.55 -61.55 -43.99
N ASP A 709 -20.39 -60.25 -44.24
CA ASP A 709 -19.66 -59.32 -43.37
C ASP A 709 -20.54 -58.73 -42.24
N GLY A 710 -21.86 -58.97 -42.31
CA GLY A 710 -22.83 -58.45 -41.34
C GLY A 710 -23.61 -57.23 -41.81
N VAL A 711 -23.37 -56.73 -43.02
CA VAL A 711 -24.13 -55.67 -43.69
C VAL A 711 -24.99 -56.30 -44.81
N PRO A 712 -26.31 -56.03 -44.88
CA PRO A 712 -27.13 -56.62 -45.94
C PRO A 712 -26.88 -55.96 -47.31
N ASP A 713 -26.97 -56.74 -48.39
CA ASP A 713 -26.82 -56.32 -49.81
C ASP A 713 -27.58 -55.02 -50.16
N VAL A 714 -28.76 -54.82 -49.55
CA VAL A 714 -29.61 -53.65 -49.83
C VAL A 714 -29.05 -52.34 -49.27
N PHE A 715 -28.10 -52.44 -48.34
CA PHE A 715 -27.35 -51.33 -47.76
C PHE A 715 -26.02 -51.05 -48.46
N GLU A 716 -25.55 -52.00 -49.27
CA GLU A 716 -24.32 -51.91 -50.05
C GLU A 716 -24.60 -51.61 -51.54
N ASP A 717 -25.81 -51.91 -52.02
CA ASP A 717 -26.23 -51.49 -53.36
C ASP A 717 -26.42 -49.96 -53.36
N ALA A 718 -25.57 -49.27 -54.13
CA ALA A 718 -25.32 -47.82 -54.19
C ALA A 718 -26.53 -46.89 -54.45
N THR A 719 -27.76 -47.36 -54.26
CA THR A 719 -29.00 -46.64 -54.57
C THR A 719 -30.09 -46.64 -53.49
N CYS A 720 -29.91 -47.25 -52.30
CA CYS A 720 -31.04 -47.49 -51.39
C CYS A 720 -30.92 -47.11 -49.89
N VAL A 721 -29.94 -46.32 -49.43
CA VAL A 721 -29.87 -45.91 -48.00
C VAL A 721 -29.41 -44.45 -47.81
N PRO A 722 -29.98 -43.70 -46.85
CA PRO A 722 -29.48 -42.38 -46.47
C PRO A 722 -28.05 -42.46 -45.92
N GLY A 723 -27.05 -42.08 -46.73
CA GLY A 723 -25.63 -42.12 -46.37
C GLY A 723 -24.69 -42.18 -47.58
N ASN A 724 -25.13 -42.83 -48.66
CA ASN A 724 -24.47 -42.82 -49.98
C ASN A 724 -22.98 -43.27 -49.97
N TYR A 725 -22.60 -44.18 -49.08
CA TYR A 725 -21.26 -44.77 -49.09
C TYR A 725 -21.14 -45.82 -50.20
N TYR A 726 -19.99 -45.84 -50.87
CA TYR A 726 -19.72 -46.73 -51.99
C TYR A 726 -19.16 -48.05 -51.43
N LEU A 727 -20.05 -48.96 -51.01
CA LEU A 727 -19.72 -50.30 -50.50
C LEU A 727 -19.97 -51.34 -51.62
N ASP A 728 -19.21 -52.44 -51.66
CA ASP A 728 -19.40 -53.53 -52.62
C ASP A 728 -19.82 -54.80 -51.88
N LYS A 729 -21.09 -55.19 -52.05
CA LYS A 729 -21.72 -56.41 -51.47
C LYS A 729 -21.05 -57.76 -51.74
N TYR A 730 -19.97 -57.78 -52.50
CA TYR A 730 -19.17 -58.98 -52.76
C TYR A 730 -17.77 -58.90 -52.13
N ASN A 731 -17.48 -57.82 -51.42
CA ASN A 731 -16.22 -57.54 -50.78
C ASN A 731 -16.45 -57.04 -49.35
N SER A 732 -16.26 -57.93 -48.38
CA SER A 732 -16.43 -57.69 -46.95
C SER A 732 -15.47 -56.64 -46.35
N ASP A 733 -14.57 -56.05 -47.13
CA ASP A 733 -13.64 -55.00 -46.70
C ASP A 733 -13.38 -54.03 -47.87
N THR A 734 -14.41 -53.27 -48.25
CA THR A 734 -14.42 -52.36 -49.41
C THR A 734 -13.41 -51.23 -49.27
N TYR A 735 -13.12 -50.77 -48.06
CA TYR A 735 -12.20 -49.65 -47.77
C TYR A 735 -10.85 -50.07 -47.16
N ASP A 736 -10.52 -51.37 -47.20
CA ASP A 736 -9.27 -51.93 -46.66
C ASP A 736 -9.03 -51.54 -45.18
N ILE A 737 -10.07 -51.65 -44.36
CA ILE A 737 -10.02 -51.41 -42.91
C ILE A 737 -8.98 -52.34 -42.28
N ALA A 738 -8.91 -53.60 -42.71
CA ALA A 738 -7.96 -54.56 -42.19
C ALA A 738 -6.51 -54.16 -42.49
N GLY A 739 -6.24 -53.69 -43.71
CA GLY A 739 -4.93 -53.19 -44.10
C GLY A 739 -4.58 -51.87 -43.40
N TYR A 740 -5.56 -50.99 -43.18
CA TYR A 740 -5.37 -49.72 -42.49
C TYR A 740 -5.04 -49.90 -41.01
N LEU A 741 -5.78 -50.77 -40.30
CA LEU A 741 -5.58 -51.05 -38.88
C LEU A 741 -4.44 -52.06 -38.62
N ASP A 742 -3.82 -52.62 -39.66
CA ASP A 742 -2.83 -53.70 -39.59
C ASP A 742 -3.35 -54.93 -38.79
N ASP A 743 -4.65 -55.22 -38.94
CA ASP A 743 -5.31 -56.34 -38.28
C ASP A 743 -6.21 -57.09 -39.27
N ALA A 744 -5.70 -58.25 -39.71
CA ALA A 744 -6.35 -59.11 -40.67
C ALA A 744 -7.71 -59.69 -40.20
N SER A 745 -8.07 -59.56 -38.91
CA SER A 745 -9.38 -59.98 -38.42
C SER A 745 -10.52 -59.16 -39.04
N TYR A 746 -10.30 -57.87 -39.28
CA TYR A 746 -11.29 -56.96 -39.86
C TYR A 746 -11.63 -57.26 -41.32
N ALA A 747 -10.83 -58.05 -42.03
CA ALA A 747 -11.07 -58.33 -43.45
C ALA A 747 -12.38 -59.09 -43.70
N ALA A 748 -12.96 -59.69 -42.65
CA ALA A 748 -14.20 -60.45 -42.71
C ALA A 748 -15.46 -59.64 -42.35
N TYR A 749 -15.31 -58.39 -41.88
CA TYR A 749 -16.40 -57.51 -41.40
C TYR A 749 -16.00 -56.02 -41.53
N GLY A 750 -15.21 -55.70 -42.54
CA GLY A 750 -14.62 -54.37 -42.75
C GLY A 750 -15.66 -53.33 -43.10
N ASP A 751 -16.71 -53.67 -43.84
CA ASP A 751 -17.77 -52.71 -44.19
C ASP A 751 -18.69 -52.43 -42.99
N ASP A 752 -18.94 -53.42 -42.13
CA ASP A 752 -19.59 -53.24 -40.81
C ASP A 752 -18.80 -52.27 -39.91
N GLU A 753 -17.48 -52.50 -39.74
CA GLU A 753 -16.59 -51.60 -39.00
C GLU A 753 -16.53 -50.19 -39.62
N PHE A 754 -16.49 -50.10 -40.95
CA PHE A 754 -16.54 -48.81 -41.65
C PHE A 754 -17.80 -48.03 -41.27
N LEU A 755 -18.97 -48.66 -41.29
CA LEU A 755 -20.24 -48.02 -40.92
C LEU A 755 -20.26 -47.62 -39.44
N ALA A 756 -19.75 -48.45 -38.54
CA ALA A 756 -19.61 -48.13 -37.12
C ALA A 756 -18.70 -46.91 -36.89
N ARG A 757 -17.55 -46.85 -37.57
CA ARG A 757 -16.64 -45.69 -37.56
C ARG A 757 -17.27 -44.45 -38.20
N LYS A 758 -18.22 -44.58 -39.12
CA LYS A 758 -19.02 -43.44 -39.62
C LYS A 758 -20.05 -42.97 -38.59
N ALA A 759 -20.60 -43.86 -37.77
CA ALA A 759 -21.54 -43.49 -36.71
C ALA A 759 -20.88 -42.63 -35.62
N GLU A 760 -19.59 -42.84 -35.34
CA GLU A 760 -18.78 -42.00 -34.42
C GLU A 760 -18.79 -40.50 -34.76
N GLN A 761 -19.04 -40.13 -36.02
CA GLN A 761 -19.13 -38.74 -36.49
C GLN A 761 -20.47 -38.07 -36.16
N ARG A 762 -21.44 -38.85 -35.66
CA ARG A 762 -22.78 -38.39 -35.28
C ARG A 762 -23.19 -39.03 -33.95
N PRO A 763 -22.42 -38.79 -32.87
CA PRO A 763 -22.72 -39.37 -31.57
C PRO A 763 -24.06 -38.89 -31.03
N GLY A 764 -24.63 -39.64 -30.07
CA GLY A 764 -25.82 -39.26 -29.33
C GLY A 764 -25.66 -37.95 -28.53
N GLN A 765 -26.73 -37.48 -27.91
CA GLN A 765 -26.68 -36.23 -27.13
C GLN A 765 -25.91 -36.44 -25.81
N THR A 766 -25.13 -35.42 -25.45
CA THR A 766 -24.40 -35.35 -24.18
C THR A 766 -24.92 -34.19 -23.34
N ASN A 767 -24.77 -34.31 -22.02
CA ASN A 767 -25.16 -33.30 -21.03
C ASN A 767 -23.94 -32.87 -20.20
N PRO A 768 -23.15 -31.90 -20.69
CA PRO A 768 -21.96 -31.42 -19.99
C PRO A 768 -22.27 -30.84 -18.59
N ASP A 769 -23.48 -30.33 -18.36
CA ASP A 769 -23.91 -29.76 -17.07
C ASP A 769 -24.09 -30.79 -15.96
N ALA A 770 -24.15 -32.07 -16.32
CA ALA A 770 -24.16 -33.17 -15.38
C ALA A 770 -22.79 -33.86 -15.22
N ASP A 771 -21.73 -33.41 -15.90
CA ASP A 771 -20.40 -34.00 -15.74
C ASP A 771 -19.63 -33.36 -14.59
N TRP A 772 -19.43 -34.13 -13.53
CA TRP A 772 -18.68 -33.76 -12.32
C TRP A 772 -17.37 -34.55 -12.13
N SER A 773 -16.74 -34.98 -13.24
CA SER A 773 -15.41 -35.57 -13.19
C SER A 773 -14.31 -34.52 -13.32
N ASP A 774 -13.13 -34.85 -12.78
CA ASP A 774 -11.91 -34.08 -12.95
C ASP A 774 -11.57 -33.88 -14.44
N ALA A 775 -11.54 -32.61 -14.87
CA ALA A 775 -11.26 -32.18 -16.24
C ALA A 775 -9.90 -32.64 -16.77
N SER A 776 -8.93 -32.94 -15.89
CA SER A 776 -7.59 -33.36 -16.28
C SER A 776 -7.49 -34.81 -16.78
N THR A 777 -8.52 -35.63 -16.54
CA THR A 777 -8.48 -37.06 -16.89
C THR A 777 -9.63 -37.48 -17.79
N PHE A 778 -10.89 -37.19 -17.43
CA PHE A 778 -12.07 -37.63 -18.19
C PHE A 778 -13.22 -36.62 -18.23
N GLY A 779 -13.06 -35.41 -17.67
CA GLY A 779 -14.13 -34.41 -17.57
C GLY A 779 -14.42 -33.65 -18.85
N ARG A 780 -15.30 -32.64 -18.72
CA ARG A 780 -15.80 -31.79 -19.81
C ARG A 780 -14.69 -31.49 -20.81
N ASN A 781 -14.90 -31.89 -22.06
CA ASN A 781 -14.11 -31.38 -23.17
C ASN A 781 -14.30 -29.87 -23.23
N TYR A 782 -13.37 -29.11 -22.67
CA TYR A 782 -13.23 -27.71 -23.03
C TYR A 782 -12.46 -27.65 -24.37
N PRO A 783 -12.93 -26.83 -25.34
CA PRO A 783 -12.21 -26.60 -26.58
C PRO A 783 -10.85 -25.93 -26.39
#